data_AF-A0A5N6SRQ2-F1
#
_entry.id   AF-A0A5N6SRQ2-F1
#
_cell.length_a   1.000
_cell.length_b   1.000
_cell.length_c   1.000
_cell.angle_alpha   90.00
_cell.angle_beta   90.00
_cell.angle_gamma   90.00
#
_symmetry.space_group_name_H-M   'P 1'
#
loop_
_entity.id
_entity.type
_entity.pdbx_description
1 polymer ?
#
loop_
_entity_poly.entity_id
_entity_poly.type
_entity_poly.pdbx_seq_one_letter_code
_entity_poly.pdbx_strand_id
1 'polypeptide(L)'
;MTITGEYRVRAKAETTKRLLAQLVNEGLVNLTLFPGTKSPEELDGQITPERDESRCIKTDVLQGNGSIWRPKDFKVPVTLCAEDVETQEDNPGTIFEFISIGFACNVETREAIARELRNSADMLDMLNPGLSFVILPRSSARVFGPFEDLVRPLGELLKVDLSTTEDKIIVPCLSQHLPSLQNFFPEAEIVASVPHCAQAQASIRSVSVPGYGFDIKFSLACLITSALRVLPCWSAAAAPSITSVLKRLFPPDLWVFGEVAAITGSQENASEARHLTCILRENMEAKANNRDETLILASALMEKPFGRGITYAEILFDLTTVEQKLKWFQSPYGELPPVSRRLNPFPALLPRRFPDDIQVFQEALTIALNNIVERWWKDEEANFPSRMPLEPQAEDLLQGNLRPDILIPAQAEGNGPEFRVCEINGRFPISFISHVACVYEALAGCLKDNPVFEPATRYEKVQESLLALFDPNLPIHFVSEGKEFPRTSPLFGLIEKRTGMRPRQVKSKDLRLIPSKASRTGFILCCVWGADPDVSQTSDMRQVIKVNGEALEEVHQIGLQLFDYELFSLPLEMVRHIGLCCVNDPRSVFIAHDKRILGIILQELDALLNKHKVLSPAQAQIIRERIIPTILPGSSEFKTLLEDSQKDLQTKNGYILKPVRDARGNGILLGKNISVHEWETILASLDSQAAKVSVPQLDSLV
;
A
#
# COMPACT_ATOMS: atom_id res chain seq x y z
N MET A 1 -1.10 -6.98 51.12
CA MET A 1 -1.24 -6.95 49.64
C MET A 1 0.08 -6.45 49.07
N THR A 2 0.72 -7.22 48.19
CA THR A 2 1.97 -6.83 47.53
C THR A 2 1.70 -5.79 46.43
N ILE A 3 2.69 -4.93 46.12
CA ILE A 3 2.63 -3.94 45.03
C ILE A 3 2.16 -4.56 43.71
N THR A 4 2.57 -5.80 43.42
CA THR A 4 2.13 -6.60 42.25
C THR A 4 0.64 -6.91 42.23
N GLY A 5 0.02 -7.19 43.38
CA GLY A 5 -1.42 -7.46 43.45
C GLY A 5 -2.25 -6.23 43.09
N GLU A 6 -1.77 -5.03 43.44
CA GLU A 6 -2.44 -3.78 43.10
C GLU A 6 -2.34 -3.46 41.61
N TYR A 7 -1.20 -3.73 40.96
CA TYR A 7 -1.04 -3.56 39.52
C TYR A 7 -1.93 -4.50 38.70
N ARG A 8 -2.10 -5.76 39.12
CA ARG A 8 -2.96 -6.72 38.40
C ARG A 8 -4.43 -6.28 38.41
N VAL A 9 -4.94 -5.80 39.55
CA VAL A 9 -6.29 -5.23 39.66
C VAL A 9 -6.44 -4.02 38.74
N ARG A 10 -5.43 -3.13 38.69
CA ARG A 10 -5.43 -1.95 37.81
C ARG A 10 -5.39 -2.33 36.32
N ALA A 11 -4.56 -3.29 35.94
CA ALA A 11 -4.46 -3.77 34.55
C ALA A 11 -5.81 -4.34 34.09
N LYS A 12 -6.44 -5.18 34.93
CA LYS A 12 -7.77 -5.74 34.70
C LYS A 12 -8.81 -4.64 34.45
N ALA A 13 -8.88 -3.63 35.32
CA ALA A 13 -9.79 -2.49 35.16
C ALA A 13 -9.58 -1.74 33.84
N GLU A 14 -8.33 -1.49 33.46
CA GLU A 14 -7.96 -0.80 32.23
C GLU A 14 -8.22 -1.61 30.95
N THR A 15 -8.08 -2.94 31.01
CA THR A 15 -8.48 -3.85 29.94
C THR A 15 -9.99 -3.86 29.76
N THR A 16 -10.75 -3.91 30.85
CA THR A 16 -12.22 -3.86 30.80
C THR A 16 -12.73 -2.57 30.18
N LYS A 17 -12.19 -1.42 30.57
CA LYS A 17 -12.53 -0.14 29.95
C LYS A 17 -12.25 -0.09 28.44
N ARG A 18 -11.10 -0.65 28.01
CA ARG A 18 -10.75 -0.76 26.58
C ARG A 18 -11.72 -1.66 25.83
N LEU A 19 -12.10 -2.79 26.42
CA LEU A 19 -13.11 -3.69 25.86
C LEU A 19 -14.43 -2.95 25.62
N LEU A 20 -14.97 -2.27 26.64
CA LEU A 20 -16.26 -1.55 26.52
C LEU A 20 -16.20 -0.48 25.44
N ALA A 21 -15.15 0.35 25.44
CA ALA A 21 -14.97 1.38 24.43
C ALA A 21 -14.89 0.79 23.02
N GLN A 22 -14.16 -0.32 22.83
CA GLN A 22 -14.00 -0.95 21.53
C GLN A 22 -15.30 -1.59 21.03
N LEU A 23 -16.04 -2.30 21.89
CA LEU A 23 -17.33 -2.89 21.54
C LEU A 23 -18.31 -1.82 21.01
N VAL A 24 -18.40 -0.67 21.70
CA VAL A 24 -19.29 0.43 21.32
C VAL A 24 -18.80 1.11 20.03
N ASN A 25 -17.50 1.43 19.93
CA ASN A 25 -16.95 2.12 18.77
C ASN A 25 -16.99 1.29 17.48
N GLU A 26 -16.88 -0.04 17.58
CA GLU A 26 -17.02 -0.94 16.43
C GLU A 26 -18.48 -1.25 16.07
N GLY A 27 -19.45 -0.75 16.84
CA GLY A 27 -20.87 -0.99 16.61
C GLY A 27 -21.31 -2.43 16.90
N LEU A 28 -20.55 -3.18 17.70
CA LEU A 28 -20.93 -4.54 18.10
C LEU A 28 -22.05 -4.54 19.16
N VAL A 29 -22.20 -3.41 19.84
CA VAL A 29 -23.21 -3.17 20.89
C VAL A 29 -23.71 -1.73 20.78
N ASN A 30 -24.93 -1.50 21.24
CA ASN A 30 -25.52 -0.17 21.37
C ASN A 30 -25.28 0.38 22.78
N LEU A 31 -24.88 1.64 22.89
CA LEU A 31 -24.78 2.37 24.17
C LEU A 31 -25.91 3.39 24.26
N THR A 32 -26.82 3.18 25.21
CA THR A 32 -27.88 4.12 25.57
C THR A 32 -27.49 4.86 26.85
N LEU A 33 -27.66 6.18 26.86
CA LEU A 33 -27.30 7.04 27.99
C LEU A 33 -28.54 7.57 28.68
N PHE A 34 -28.56 7.50 30.01
CA PHE A 34 -29.61 8.07 30.85
C PHE A 34 -29.03 9.14 31.78
N PRO A 35 -29.83 10.12 32.24
CA PRO A 35 -29.39 11.09 33.24
C PRO A 35 -28.92 10.37 34.50
N GLY A 36 -27.66 10.58 34.88
CA GLY A 36 -27.09 9.89 36.05
C GLY A 36 -27.68 10.38 37.36
N THR A 37 -27.67 9.49 38.35
CA THR A 37 -28.22 9.76 39.70
C THR A 37 -27.21 10.37 40.67
N LYS A 38 -25.91 10.38 40.32
CA LYS A 38 -24.80 10.71 41.23
C LYS A 38 -24.18 12.09 41.01
N SER A 39 -24.06 12.56 39.77
CA SER A 39 -23.55 13.90 39.44
C SER A 39 -24.01 14.38 38.06
N PRO A 40 -24.02 15.70 37.77
CA PRO A 40 -24.47 16.22 36.48
C PRO A 40 -23.58 15.86 35.27
N GLU A 41 -22.33 15.45 35.53
CA GLU A 41 -21.33 15.11 34.49
C GLU A 41 -21.23 13.60 34.23
N GLU A 42 -21.91 12.78 35.05
CA GLU A 42 -21.96 11.32 34.94
C GLU A 42 -23.34 10.89 34.44
N LEU A 43 -23.34 10.03 33.42
CA LEU A 43 -24.53 9.44 32.82
C LEU A 43 -24.57 7.96 33.17
N ASP A 44 -25.78 7.42 33.36
CA ASP A 44 -25.96 5.98 33.51
C ASP A 44 -25.96 5.37 32.09
N GLY A 45 -24.92 4.61 31.75
CA GLY A 45 -24.78 3.95 30.46
C GLY A 45 -25.31 2.53 30.49
N GLN A 46 -26.14 2.17 29.51
CA GLN A 46 -26.61 0.80 29.28
C GLN A 46 -26.12 0.32 27.92
N ILE A 47 -25.36 -0.76 27.93
CA ILE A 47 -24.78 -1.38 26.74
C ILE A 47 -25.58 -2.66 26.42
N THR A 48 -26.13 -2.77 25.22
CA THR A 48 -26.93 -3.91 24.76
C THR A 48 -26.40 -4.50 23.45
N PRO A 49 -26.37 -5.82 23.27
CA PRO A 49 -26.13 -6.44 21.97
C PRO A 49 -27.22 -6.08 20.96
N GLU A 50 -26.88 -5.97 19.68
CA GLU A 50 -27.87 -5.68 18.63
C GLU A 50 -28.99 -6.73 18.51
N ARG A 51 -28.69 -8.00 18.83
CA ARG A 51 -29.57 -9.15 18.58
C ARG A 51 -30.14 -9.79 19.83
N ASP A 52 -29.90 -9.20 21.01
CA ASP A 52 -30.34 -9.76 22.29
C ASP A 52 -30.58 -8.65 23.32
N GLU A 53 -31.84 -8.21 23.44
CA GLU A 53 -32.24 -7.19 24.43
C GLU A 53 -32.41 -7.77 25.84
N SER A 54 -32.34 -9.10 26.02
CA SER A 54 -32.51 -9.74 27.34
C SER A 54 -31.32 -9.55 28.28
N ARG A 55 -30.21 -9.02 27.74
CA ARG A 55 -28.94 -8.81 28.45
C ARG A 55 -28.45 -7.39 28.26
N CYS A 56 -27.96 -6.78 29.33
CA CYS A 56 -27.27 -5.51 29.24
C CYS A 56 -26.12 -5.39 30.24
N ILE A 57 -25.17 -4.51 29.93
CA ILE A 57 -24.13 -4.08 30.86
C ILE A 57 -24.46 -2.65 31.28
N LYS A 58 -24.60 -2.41 32.59
CA LYS A 58 -24.76 -1.06 33.15
C LYS A 58 -23.43 -0.55 33.69
N THR A 59 -23.09 0.69 33.38
CA THR A 59 -21.88 1.36 33.90
C THR A 59 -22.07 2.88 33.94
N ASP A 60 -21.38 3.56 34.85
CA ASP A 60 -21.33 5.02 34.84
C ASP A 60 -20.43 5.47 33.67
N VAL A 61 -20.91 6.44 32.89
CA VAL A 61 -20.24 6.99 31.71
C VAL A 61 -19.99 8.49 31.90
N LEU A 62 -18.75 8.94 31.67
CA LEU A 62 -18.41 10.36 31.61
C LEU A 62 -18.70 10.88 30.19
N GLN A 63 -19.45 11.98 30.08
CA GLN A 63 -19.84 12.52 28.78
C GLN A 63 -18.61 12.89 27.94
N GLY A 64 -18.43 12.20 26.79
CA GLY A 64 -17.34 12.46 25.86
C GLY A 64 -17.67 13.62 24.90
N ASN A 65 -16.68 14.46 24.59
CA ASN A 65 -16.81 15.58 23.65
C ASN A 65 -16.64 15.19 22.16
N GLY A 66 -16.83 13.92 21.78
CA GLY A 66 -16.54 13.46 20.41
C GLY A 66 -17.32 12.23 19.98
N SER A 67 -17.17 11.84 18.70
CA SER A 67 -17.84 10.70 18.07
C SER A 67 -17.24 9.32 18.42
N ILE A 68 -16.22 9.28 19.29
CA ILE A 68 -15.48 8.07 19.67
C ILE A 68 -15.40 8.00 21.19
N TRP A 69 -15.81 6.87 21.76
CA TRP A 69 -15.70 6.57 23.19
C TRP A 69 -14.29 6.17 23.57
N ARG A 70 -13.76 6.74 24.65
CA ARG A 70 -12.44 6.42 25.17
C ARG A 70 -12.55 5.49 26.37
N PRO A 71 -11.54 4.66 26.67
CA PRO A 71 -11.55 3.80 27.85
C PRO A 71 -11.87 4.56 29.15
N LYS A 72 -11.32 5.77 29.32
CA LYS A 72 -11.54 6.62 30.50
C LYS A 72 -13.00 7.08 30.68
N ASP A 73 -13.81 7.00 29.63
CA ASP A 73 -15.20 7.45 29.67
C ASP A 73 -16.08 6.42 30.39
N PHE A 74 -15.60 5.19 30.59
CA PHE A 74 -16.33 4.12 31.31
C PHE A 74 -15.76 3.89 32.71
N LYS A 75 -16.64 3.66 33.68
CA LYS A 75 -16.26 3.18 35.01
C LYS A 75 -16.32 1.64 35.11
N VAL A 76 -15.57 1.12 36.06
CA VAL A 76 -15.54 -0.30 36.43
C VAL A 76 -15.46 -0.39 37.96
N PRO A 77 -16.04 -1.43 38.62
CA PRO A 77 -16.75 -2.58 38.04
C PRO A 77 -18.05 -2.18 37.32
N VAL A 78 -18.51 -3.03 36.41
CA VAL A 78 -19.79 -2.90 35.70
C VAL A 78 -20.83 -3.83 36.30
N THR A 79 -22.10 -3.56 36.04
CA THR A 79 -23.20 -4.47 36.39
C THR A 79 -23.63 -5.25 35.16
N LEU A 80 -23.55 -6.59 35.22
CA LEU A 80 -24.15 -7.48 34.24
C LEU A 80 -25.60 -7.73 34.62
N CYS A 81 -26.54 -7.48 33.71
CA CYS A 81 -27.97 -7.64 33.93
C CYS A 81 -28.53 -8.62 32.91
N ALA A 82 -29.04 -9.76 33.36
CA ALA A 82 -29.79 -10.70 32.53
C ALA A 82 -31.04 -11.13 33.28
N GLU A 83 -32.20 -11.02 32.62
CA GLU A 83 -33.50 -11.24 33.25
C GLU A 83 -33.63 -10.40 34.55
N ASP A 84 -33.69 -11.04 35.72
CA ASP A 84 -33.80 -10.40 37.04
C ASP A 84 -32.52 -10.50 37.89
N VAL A 85 -31.40 -10.97 37.31
CA VAL A 85 -30.12 -11.14 38.01
C VAL A 85 -29.16 -10.02 37.65
N GLU A 86 -28.71 -9.29 38.67
CA GLU A 86 -27.65 -8.28 38.55
C GLU A 86 -26.38 -8.77 39.27
N THR A 87 -25.24 -8.75 38.56
CA THR A 87 -23.94 -9.15 39.13
C THR A 87 -22.88 -8.10 38.84
N GLN A 88 -22.10 -7.71 39.86
CA GLN A 88 -20.93 -6.85 39.67
C GLN A 88 -19.78 -7.66 39.07
N GLU A 89 -19.19 -7.14 38.01
CA GLU A 89 -18.06 -7.79 37.34
C GLU A 89 -17.07 -6.74 36.85
N ASP A 90 -15.79 -7.09 36.92
CA ASP A 90 -14.67 -6.28 36.42
C ASP A 90 -13.73 -7.10 35.54
N ASN A 91 -13.96 -8.41 35.39
CA ASN A 91 -13.18 -9.29 34.54
C ASN A 91 -13.56 -9.12 33.06
N PRO A 92 -12.62 -8.69 32.20
CA PRO A 92 -12.92 -8.42 30.80
C PRO A 92 -13.34 -9.68 30.04
N GLY A 93 -12.78 -10.85 30.37
CA GLY A 93 -13.17 -12.12 29.75
C GLY A 93 -14.59 -12.54 30.13
N THR A 94 -14.95 -12.45 31.41
CA THR A 94 -16.32 -12.75 31.86
C THR A 94 -17.34 -11.78 31.24
N ILE A 95 -17.02 -10.48 31.20
CA ILE A 95 -17.87 -9.45 30.58
C ILE A 95 -18.06 -9.73 29.08
N PHE A 96 -17.00 -10.12 28.38
CA PHE A 96 -17.08 -10.47 26.97
C PHE A 96 -17.90 -11.75 26.74
N GLU A 97 -17.70 -12.81 27.52
CA GLU A 97 -18.52 -14.04 27.44
C GLU A 97 -20.00 -13.74 27.65
N PHE A 98 -20.31 -12.87 28.60
CA PHE A 98 -21.69 -12.48 28.90
C PHE A 98 -22.37 -11.80 27.71
N ILE A 99 -21.71 -10.82 27.10
CA ILE A 99 -22.29 -9.98 26.04
C ILE A 99 -22.19 -10.61 24.64
N SER A 100 -21.16 -11.42 24.39
CA SER A 100 -20.89 -12.03 23.09
C SER A 100 -21.85 -13.15 22.69
N ILE A 101 -22.73 -13.59 23.60
CA ILE A 101 -23.81 -14.54 23.29
C ILE A 101 -24.76 -13.95 22.23
N GLY A 102 -24.94 -12.63 22.21
CA GLY A 102 -25.71 -11.94 21.17
C GLY A 102 -24.96 -11.76 19.84
N PHE A 103 -23.70 -12.17 19.74
CA PHE A 103 -22.88 -11.96 18.54
C PHE A 103 -22.97 -13.13 17.57
N ALA A 104 -22.91 -12.83 16.26
CA ALA A 104 -22.88 -13.83 15.20
C ALA A 104 -21.46 -14.44 15.04
N CYS A 105 -21.00 -15.21 16.04
CA CYS A 105 -19.69 -15.85 16.02
C CYS A 105 -19.71 -17.26 16.65
N ASN A 106 -18.80 -18.14 16.20
CA ASN A 106 -18.70 -19.51 16.71
C ASN A 106 -18.20 -19.53 18.18
N VAL A 107 -18.34 -20.68 18.84
CA VAL A 107 -18.01 -20.82 20.26
C VAL A 107 -16.49 -20.74 20.47
N GLU A 108 -15.72 -21.36 19.58
CA GLU A 108 -14.27 -21.43 19.67
C GLU A 108 -13.61 -20.03 19.63
N THR A 109 -14.10 -19.15 18.75
CA THR A 109 -13.61 -17.77 18.65
C THR A 109 -13.95 -16.97 19.90
N ARG A 110 -15.17 -17.15 20.45
CA ARG A 110 -15.58 -16.47 21.69
C ARG A 110 -14.71 -16.87 22.87
N GLU A 111 -14.51 -18.17 23.05
CA GLU A 111 -13.66 -18.71 24.11
C GLU A 111 -12.20 -18.26 23.96
N ALA A 112 -11.69 -18.18 22.74
CA ALA A 112 -10.35 -17.67 22.47
C ALA A 112 -10.22 -16.20 22.87
N ILE A 113 -11.14 -15.32 22.44
CA ILE A 113 -11.13 -13.89 22.78
C ILE A 113 -11.25 -13.69 24.30
N ALA A 114 -12.18 -14.40 24.95
CA ALA A 114 -12.37 -14.28 26.39
C ALA A 114 -11.10 -14.67 27.17
N ARG A 115 -10.40 -15.71 26.71
CA ARG A 115 -9.13 -16.14 27.29
C ARG A 115 -8.02 -15.10 27.10
N GLU A 116 -7.89 -14.52 25.90
CA GLU A 116 -6.93 -13.45 25.62
C GLU A 116 -7.19 -12.20 26.47
N LEU A 117 -8.45 -11.84 26.70
CA LEU A 117 -8.84 -10.74 27.57
C LEU A 117 -8.43 -10.99 29.03
N ARG A 118 -8.62 -12.21 29.55
CA ARG A 118 -8.15 -12.60 30.88
C ARG A 118 -6.62 -12.52 30.97
N ASN A 119 -5.92 -13.10 29.98
CA ASN A 119 -4.46 -13.13 29.93
C ASN A 119 -3.83 -11.73 29.86
N SER A 120 -4.49 -10.78 29.19
CA SER A 120 -3.99 -9.40 29.03
C SER A 120 -3.76 -8.70 30.38
N ALA A 121 -4.53 -9.04 31.42
CA ALA A 121 -4.34 -8.50 32.77
C ALA A 121 -3.18 -9.15 33.54
N ASP A 122 -2.74 -10.34 33.11
CA ASP A 122 -1.72 -11.15 33.78
C ASP A 122 -0.31 -11.02 33.16
N MET A 123 -0.16 -10.27 32.06
CA MET A 123 1.12 -10.10 31.33
C MET A 123 2.23 -9.37 32.11
N LEU A 124 1.98 -8.84 33.30
CA LEU A 124 2.94 -8.06 34.10
C LEU A 124 4.22 -8.86 34.44
N ASP A 125 4.12 -10.19 34.56
CA ASP A 125 5.26 -11.06 34.87
C ASP A 125 6.25 -11.20 33.70
N MET A 126 5.90 -10.70 32.51
CA MET A 126 6.75 -10.73 31.32
C MET A 126 7.64 -9.50 31.16
N LEU A 127 7.55 -8.50 32.04
CA LEU A 127 8.30 -7.24 31.92
C LEU A 127 9.79 -7.38 32.25
N ASN A 128 10.16 -8.34 33.09
CA ASN A 128 11.56 -8.65 33.43
C ASN A 128 11.86 -10.12 33.11
N PRO A 129 11.92 -10.52 31.83
CA PRO A 129 12.05 -11.91 31.46
C PRO A 129 13.44 -12.47 31.79
N GLY A 130 13.49 -13.78 32.02
CA GLY A 130 14.74 -14.53 32.03
C GLY A 130 15.16 -14.91 30.61
N LEU A 131 16.47 -15.07 30.42
CA LEU A 131 17.04 -15.62 29.19
C LEU A 131 17.55 -17.03 29.45
N SER A 132 17.33 -17.93 28.50
CA SER A 132 17.91 -19.26 28.48
C SER A 132 18.79 -19.42 27.24
N PHE A 133 19.86 -20.17 27.39
CA PHE A 133 20.84 -20.42 26.34
C PHE A 133 20.79 -21.88 25.99
N VAL A 134 20.43 -22.19 24.74
CA VAL A 134 20.31 -23.56 24.26
C VAL A 134 21.45 -23.90 23.32
N ILE A 135 22.03 -25.08 23.48
CA ILE A 135 23.01 -25.65 22.56
C ILE A 135 22.33 -26.67 21.65
N LEU A 136 22.65 -26.61 20.37
CA LEU A 136 22.11 -27.52 19.35
C LEU A 136 23.13 -27.71 18.20
N PRO A 137 22.95 -28.74 17.35
CA PRO A 137 23.79 -28.92 16.17
C PRO A 137 23.77 -27.69 15.26
N ARG A 138 24.93 -27.28 14.73
CA ARG A 138 25.02 -26.15 13.81
C ARG A 138 24.17 -26.35 12.56
N SER A 139 24.01 -27.60 12.11
CA SER A 139 23.13 -27.96 10.99
C SER A 139 21.67 -27.61 11.22
N SER A 140 21.21 -27.45 12.47
CA SER A 140 19.84 -27.07 12.84
C SER A 140 19.59 -25.55 12.78
N ALA A 141 20.61 -24.74 12.50
CA ALA A 141 20.52 -23.28 12.52
C ALA A 141 21.06 -22.62 11.24
N ARG A 142 20.52 -21.45 10.90
CA ARG A 142 21.02 -20.54 9.87
C ARG A 142 21.38 -19.21 10.52
N VAL A 143 22.62 -18.77 10.32
CA VAL A 143 23.18 -17.55 10.91
C VAL A 143 23.31 -16.47 9.85
N PHE A 144 22.94 -15.24 10.19
CA PHE A 144 23.00 -14.07 9.33
C PHE A 144 23.74 -12.93 10.03
N GLY A 145 24.67 -12.28 9.32
CA GLY A 145 25.55 -11.28 9.90
C GLY A 145 26.52 -11.87 10.94
N PRO A 146 27.27 -11.03 11.66
CA PRO A 146 28.27 -11.46 12.64
C PRO A 146 27.62 -11.85 13.99
N PHE A 147 26.60 -12.71 13.98
CA PHE A 147 25.79 -13.02 15.16
C PHE A 147 26.61 -13.55 16.34
N GLU A 148 27.48 -14.52 16.10
CA GLU A 148 28.29 -15.17 17.15
C GLU A 148 29.28 -14.20 17.81
N ASP A 149 29.85 -13.28 17.03
CA ASP A 149 30.74 -12.24 17.55
C ASP A 149 29.97 -11.20 18.36
N LEU A 150 28.79 -10.79 17.87
CA LEU A 150 27.97 -9.77 18.51
C LEU A 150 27.26 -10.28 19.77
N VAL A 151 26.95 -11.57 19.87
CA VAL A 151 26.31 -12.15 21.06
C VAL A 151 27.31 -12.48 22.18
N ARG A 152 28.61 -12.62 21.88
CA ARG A 152 29.63 -12.97 22.89
C ARG A 152 29.67 -12.03 24.11
N PRO A 153 29.59 -10.69 23.96
CA PRO A 153 29.55 -9.77 25.10
C PRO A 153 28.34 -9.99 26.03
N LEU A 154 27.23 -10.53 25.52
CA LEU A 154 26.08 -10.91 26.35
C LEU A 154 26.44 -12.07 27.29
N GLY A 155 27.18 -13.05 26.78
CA GLY A 155 27.66 -14.20 27.55
C GLY A 155 28.61 -13.75 28.66
N GLU A 156 29.56 -12.88 28.35
CA GLU A 156 30.50 -12.32 29.33
C GLU A 156 29.77 -11.56 30.44
N LEU A 157 28.80 -10.72 30.07
CA LEU A 157 28.00 -9.93 31.01
C LEU A 157 27.16 -10.81 31.94
N LEU A 158 26.57 -11.87 31.41
CA LEU A 158 25.70 -12.80 32.15
C LEU A 158 26.46 -13.98 32.77
N LYS A 159 27.79 -14.05 32.58
CA LYS A 159 28.66 -15.15 33.02
C LYS A 159 28.22 -16.52 32.47
N VAL A 160 27.83 -16.54 31.20
CA VAL A 160 27.50 -17.75 30.44
C VAL A 160 28.53 -17.95 29.35
N ASP A 161 29.12 -19.14 29.27
CA ASP A 161 30.02 -19.47 28.18
C ASP A 161 29.22 -19.69 26.89
N LEU A 162 29.43 -18.80 25.92
CA LEU A 162 28.82 -18.86 24.59
C LEU A 162 29.81 -19.34 23.54
N SER A 163 30.83 -20.12 23.94
CA SER A 163 31.76 -20.75 23.01
C SER A 163 31.02 -21.71 22.07
N THR A 164 31.20 -21.48 20.77
CA THR A 164 30.65 -22.34 19.71
C THR A 164 31.76 -23.19 19.10
N THR A 165 31.38 -24.33 18.55
CA THR A 165 32.29 -25.22 17.82
C THR A 165 31.83 -25.31 16.36
N GLU A 166 32.60 -26.02 15.52
CA GLU A 166 32.18 -26.30 14.15
C GLU A 166 30.83 -27.04 14.12
N ASP A 167 30.60 -27.96 15.06
CA ASP A 167 29.41 -28.82 15.07
C ASP A 167 28.26 -28.31 15.93
N LYS A 168 28.50 -27.41 16.89
CA LYS A 168 27.48 -26.92 17.84
C LYS A 168 27.44 -25.40 17.92
N ILE A 169 26.22 -24.87 18.07
CA ILE A 169 25.96 -23.44 18.26
C ILE A 169 25.11 -23.22 19.51
N ILE A 170 25.33 -22.09 20.19
CA ILE A 170 24.54 -21.67 21.35
C ILE A 170 23.65 -20.49 20.94
N VAL A 171 22.37 -20.58 21.27
CA VAL A 171 21.35 -19.62 20.89
C VAL A 171 20.61 -19.12 22.12
N PRO A 172 20.54 -17.80 22.37
CA PRO A 172 19.69 -17.27 23.43
C PRO A 172 18.21 -17.36 23.02
N CYS A 173 17.34 -17.60 23.98
CA CYS A 173 15.89 -17.48 23.85
C CYS A 173 15.27 -16.94 25.15
N LEU A 174 14.02 -16.49 25.09
CA LEU A 174 13.26 -16.21 26.30
C LEU A 174 13.00 -17.51 27.06
N SER A 175 13.18 -17.51 28.38
CA SER A 175 12.92 -18.70 29.20
C SER A 175 11.47 -19.18 29.08
N GLN A 176 10.52 -18.26 28.90
CA GLN A 176 9.10 -18.57 28.68
C GLN A 176 8.83 -19.23 27.32
N HIS A 177 9.75 -19.12 26.35
CA HIS A 177 9.62 -19.71 25.02
C HIS A 177 10.19 -21.14 24.93
N LEU A 178 10.97 -21.56 25.93
CA LEU A 178 11.64 -22.87 25.95
C LEU A 178 10.73 -24.06 25.62
N PRO A 179 9.51 -24.19 26.19
CA PRO A 179 8.66 -25.35 25.89
C PRO A 179 8.32 -25.47 24.40
N SER A 180 8.12 -24.32 23.74
CA SER A 180 7.83 -24.29 22.31
C SER A 180 9.07 -24.56 21.47
N LEU A 181 10.23 -24.02 21.87
CA LEU A 181 11.50 -24.31 21.20
C LEU A 181 11.83 -25.80 21.27
N GLN A 182 11.78 -26.42 22.45
CA GLN A 182 12.09 -27.84 22.64
C GLN A 182 11.12 -28.76 21.91
N ASN A 183 9.87 -28.35 21.70
CA ASN A 183 8.91 -29.10 20.89
C ASN A 183 9.32 -29.22 19.41
N PHE A 184 9.92 -28.17 18.84
CA PHE A 184 10.34 -28.14 17.43
C PHE A 184 11.84 -28.42 17.22
N PHE A 185 12.62 -28.37 18.29
CA PHE A 185 14.05 -28.67 18.35
C PHE A 185 14.30 -29.60 19.56
N PRO A 186 13.86 -30.86 19.50
CA PRO A 186 14.01 -31.81 20.61
C PRO A 186 15.48 -32.09 20.98
N GLU A 187 16.41 -31.79 20.08
CA GLU A 187 17.86 -31.88 20.30
C GLU A 187 18.45 -30.68 21.06
N ALA A 188 17.67 -29.64 21.33
CA ALA A 188 18.14 -28.45 22.03
C ALA A 188 18.30 -28.70 23.53
N GLU A 189 19.53 -28.56 24.02
CA GLU A 189 19.87 -28.73 25.43
C GLU A 189 20.10 -27.36 26.09
N ILE A 190 19.61 -27.17 27.32
CA ILE A 190 19.79 -25.91 28.05
C ILE A 190 21.20 -25.89 28.67
N VAL A 191 22.02 -24.91 28.28
CA VAL A 191 23.35 -24.65 28.85
C VAL A 191 23.24 -23.86 30.15
N ALA A 192 22.43 -22.81 30.14
CA ALA A 192 22.22 -21.93 31.28
C ALA A 192 20.88 -21.20 31.19
N SER A 193 20.33 -20.80 32.34
CA SER A 193 19.17 -19.93 32.44
C SER A 193 19.45 -18.84 33.47
N VAL A 194 19.24 -17.58 33.08
CA VAL A 194 19.46 -16.41 33.94
C VAL A 194 18.11 -15.72 34.13
N PRO A 195 17.49 -15.80 35.33
CA PRO A 195 16.19 -15.19 35.58
C PRO A 195 16.31 -13.67 35.68
N HIS A 196 15.28 -12.94 35.23
CA HIS A 196 15.12 -11.49 35.40
C HIS A 196 16.34 -10.64 34.96
N CYS A 197 17.08 -11.10 33.95
CA CYS A 197 18.29 -10.41 33.48
C CYS A 197 18.03 -9.40 32.36
N ALA A 198 16.81 -9.36 31.81
CA ALA A 198 16.44 -8.48 30.72
C ALA A 198 15.21 -7.65 31.08
N GLN A 199 15.03 -6.53 30.38
CA GLN A 199 13.86 -5.66 30.45
C GLN A 199 13.11 -5.76 29.13
N ALA A 200 11.83 -6.12 29.19
CA ALA A 200 10.99 -6.20 28.00
C ALA A 200 10.60 -4.80 27.51
N GLN A 201 10.72 -4.57 26.22
CA GLN A 201 10.21 -3.38 25.54
C GLN A 201 8.71 -3.52 25.25
N ALA A 202 8.10 -2.52 24.61
CA ALA A 202 6.66 -2.49 24.32
C ALA A 202 6.13 -3.72 23.54
N SER A 203 7.00 -4.42 22.77
CA SER A 203 6.62 -5.64 22.04
C SER A 203 6.72 -6.93 22.87
N ILE A 204 7.15 -6.84 24.13
CA ILE A 204 7.45 -7.90 25.09
C ILE A 204 8.60 -8.83 24.69
N ARG A 205 8.58 -9.32 23.44
CA ARG A 205 9.60 -10.22 22.89
C ARG A 205 10.92 -9.54 22.50
N SER A 206 10.91 -8.22 22.40
CA SER A 206 12.14 -7.43 22.23
C SER A 206 12.58 -6.99 23.61
N VAL A 207 13.80 -7.31 23.99
CA VAL A 207 14.32 -7.05 25.34
C VAL A 207 15.65 -6.33 25.26
N SER A 208 15.91 -5.53 26.29
CA SER A 208 17.20 -4.88 26.52
C SER A 208 17.86 -5.52 27.74
N VAL A 209 19.15 -5.82 27.65
CA VAL A 209 19.93 -6.29 28.81
C VAL A 209 20.81 -5.13 29.26
N PRO A 210 20.68 -4.63 30.50
CA PRO A 210 21.47 -3.49 30.96
C PRO A 210 22.98 -3.73 30.80
N GLY A 211 23.65 -2.83 30.07
CA GLY A 211 25.09 -2.94 29.78
C GLY A 211 25.44 -3.70 28.49
N TYR A 212 24.46 -4.29 27.80
CA TYR A 212 24.66 -4.91 26.49
C TYR A 212 24.34 -3.92 25.36
N GLY A 213 25.17 -3.90 24.32
CA GLY A 213 25.09 -2.91 23.22
C GLY A 213 23.96 -3.14 22.21
N PHE A 214 23.17 -4.21 22.37
CA PHE A 214 22.09 -4.56 21.45
C PHE A 214 20.80 -4.88 22.21
N ASP A 215 19.68 -4.51 21.62
CA ASP A 215 18.39 -5.10 21.96
C ASP A 215 18.26 -6.44 21.25
N ILE A 216 17.55 -7.38 21.87
CA ILE A 216 17.38 -8.72 21.35
C ILE A 216 15.91 -9.00 21.13
N LYS A 217 15.54 -9.34 19.89
CA LYS A 217 14.18 -9.67 19.49
C LYS A 217 14.07 -11.19 19.33
N PHE A 218 13.28 -11.81 20.19
CA PHE A 218 13.10 -13.25 20.25
C PHE A 218 11.80 -13.71 19.59
N SER A 219 11.78 -14.95 19.11
CA SER A 219 10.55 -15.70 18.96
C SER A 219 9.91 -15.93 20.33
N LEU A 220 8.58 -15.78 20.38
CA LEU A 220 7.78 -16.02 21.56
C LEU A 220 6.45 -16.63 21.15
N ALA A 221 6.22 -17.88 21.55
CA ALA A 221 4.99 -18.63 21.29
C ALA A 221 3.84 -18.16 22.19
N CYS A 222 3.50 -16.88 22.06
CA CYS A 222 2.43 -16.20 22.78
C CYS A 222 1.62 -15.36 21.79
N LEU A 223 0.30 -15.32 21.97
CA LEU A 223 -0.56 -14.38 21.29
C LEU A 223 -0.48 -13.05 22.02
N ILE A 224 -0.12 -11.99 21.30
CA ILE A 224 -0.21 -10.61 21.81
C ILE A 224 -0.99 -9.85 20.76
N THR A 225 -2.12 -9.27 21.16
CA THR A 225 -3.11 -8.65 20.25
C THR A 225 -3.55 -9.60 19.13
N SER A 226 -3.86 -10.85 19.49
CA SER A 226 -4.29 -11.93 18.57
C SER A 226 -3.26 -12.39 17.52
N ALA A 227 -2.02 -11.89 17.58
CA ALA A 227 -0.96 -12.28 16.67
C ALA A 227 0.09 -13.15 17.39
N LEU A 228 0.44 -14.29 16.79
CA LEU A 228 1.50 -15.16 17.29
C LEU A 228 2.86 -14.48 17.15
N ARG A 229 3.57 -14.33 18.27
CA ARG A 229 4.79 -13.54 18.37
C ARG A 229 6.08 -14.31 18.08
N VAL A 230 6.00 -15.34 17.24
CA VAL A 230 7.16 -16.07 16.69
C VAL A 230 7.66 -15.34 15.42
N LEU A 231 8.97 -15.19 15.25
CA LEU A 231 9.59 -14.37 14.21
C LEU A 231 9.80 -15.14 12.89
N PRO A 232 9.28 -14.68 11.75
CA PRO A 232 9.47 -15.35 10.46
C PRO A 232 10.95 -15.50 10.08
N CYS A 233 11.36 -16.66 9.57
CA CYS A 233 12.74 -16.92 9.16
C CYS A 233 13.23 -15.96 8.07
N TRP A 234 12.35 -15.60 7.12
CA TRP A 234 12.70 -14.66 6.04
C TRP A 234 13.04 -13.26 6.58
N SER A 235 12.39 -12.84 7.67
CA SER A 235 12.69 -11.55 8.32
C SER A 235 14.07 -11.56 8.95
N ALA A 236 14.47 -12.67 9.59
CA ALA A 236 15.81 -12.83 10.15
C ALA A 236 16.90 -12.82 9.04
N ALA A 237 16.64 -13.48 7.92
CA ALA A 237 17.55 -13.51 6.77
C ALA A 237 17.71 -12.13 6.11
N ALA A 238 16.60 -11.40 5.97
CA ALA A 238 16.55 -10.11 5.29
C ALA A 238 17.13 -8.96 6.14
N ALA A 239 16.96 -9.01 7.46
CA ALA A 239 17.19 -7.89 8.36
C ALA A 239 18.58 -7.23 8.26
N PRO A 240 19.71 -7.98 8.36
CA PRO A 240 21.05 -7.40 8.22
C PRO A 240 21.27 -6.67 6.89
N SER A 241 20.78 -7.28 5.81
CA SER A 241 20.89 -6.75 4.46
C SER A 241 20.05 -5.48 4.28
N ILE A 242 18.83 -5.42 4.82
CA ILE A 242 17.98 -4.22 4.77
C ILE A 242 18.61 -3.09 5.56
N THR A 243 19.12 -3.35 6.76
CA THR A 243 19.76 -2.36 7.63
C THR A 243 20.90 -1.62 6.90
N SER A 244 21.77 -2.34 6.19
CA SER A 244 22.87 -1.75 5.41
C SER A 244 22.39 -0.82 4.29
N VAL A 245 21.25 -1.15 3.68
CA VAL A 245 20.65 -0.33 2.63
C VAL A 245 20.00 0.92 3.21
N LEU A 246 19.21 0.78 4.28
CA LEU A 246 18.54 1.91 4.94
C LEU A 246 19.54 2.94 5.45
N LYS A 247 20.65 2.51 6.07
CA LYS A 247 21.70 3.41 6.56
C LYS A 247 22.41 4.20 5.45
N ARG A 248 22.39 3.73 4.20
CA ARG A 248 22.94 4.45 3.04
C ARG A 248 21.92 5.38 2.38
N LEU A 249 20.64 5.02 2.44
CA LEU A 249 19.56 5.80 1.82
C LEU A 249 19.09 6.96 2.70
N PHE A 250 19.07 6.77 4.02
CA PHE A 250 18.53 7.76 4.95
C PHE A 250 19.55 8.86 5.27
N PRO A 251 19.05 10.09 5.54
CA PRO A 251 19.93 11.20 5.85
C PRO A 251 20.65 10.97 7.20
N PRO A 252 21.83 11.58 7.42
CA PRO A 252 22.67 11.30 8.58
C PRO A 252 22.05 11.63 9.95
N ASP A 253 21.05 12.51 9.98
CA ASP A 253 20.29 12.92 11.16
C ASP A 253 19.16 11.94 11.53
N LEU A 254 18.77 11.03 10.61
CA LEU A 254 17.82 9.96 10.88
C LEU A 254 18.53 8.69 11.35
N TRP A 255 18.36 8.34 12.64
CA TRP A 255 19.00 7.14 13.19
C TRP A 255 18.16 5.88 12.92
N VAL A 256 18.80 4.88 12.33
CA VAL A 256 18.21 3.56 12.11
C VAL A 256 18.66 2.61 13.20
N PHE A 257 17.74 2.09 14.00
CA PHE A 257 17.99 0.98 14.92
C PHE A 257 18.18 -0.29 14.11
N GLY A 258 19.41 -0.52 13.65
CA GLY A 258 19.73 -1.55 12.69
C GLY A 258 19.58 -2.95 13.28
N GLU A 259 18.81 -3.81 12.62
CA GLU A 259 18.87 -5.25 12.87
C GLU A 259 20.09 -5.79 12.10
N VAL A 260 21.19 -6.06 12.81
CA VAL A 260 22.53 -6.26 12.20
C VAL A 260 22.99 -7.70 12.14
N ALA A 261 22.38 -8.57 12.94
CA ALA A 261 22.64 -9.99 12.93
C ALA A 261 21.40 -10.77 13.38
N ALA A 262 21.27 -12.01 12.93
CA ALA A 262 20.16 -12.87 13.29
C ALA A 262 20.53 -14.34 13.20
N ILE A 263 19.72 -15.18 13.82
CA ILE A 263 19.77 -16.63 13.74
C ILE A 263 18.35 -17.19 13.65
N THR A 264 18.15 -18.28 12.94
CA THR A 264 16.86 -18.98 12.83
C THR A 264 17.06 -20.48 12.58
N GLY A 265 15.99 -21.27 12.63
CA GLY A 265 16.03 -22.70 12.32
C GLY A 265 16.35 -22.98 10.86
N SER A 266 16.95 -24.14 10.60
CA SER A 266 17.29 -24.58 9.25
C SER A 266 16.27 -25.53 8.62
N GLN A 267 15.25 -25.97 9.36
CA GLN A 267 14.24 -26.93 8.90
C GLN A 267 13.55 -26.48 7.61
N GLU A 268 13.12 -27.45 6.80
CA GLU A 268 12.35 -27.19 5.58
C GLU A 268 11.00 -26.50 5.88
N ASN A 269 10.33 -26.92 6.97
CA ASN A 269 9.11 -26.28 7.43
C ASN A 269 9.44 -24.94 8.10
N ALA A 270 9.25 -23.84 7.37
CA ALA A 270 9.49 -22.49 7.87
C ALA A 270 8.62 -22.12 9.08
N SER A 271 7.47 -22.77 9.29
CA SER A 271 6.61 -22.57 10.45
C SER A 271 7.19 -23.15 11.74
N GLU A 272 7.96 -24.24 11.62
CA GLU A 272 8.66 -24.88 12.74
C GLU A 272 10.02 -24.18 12.98
N ALA A 273 10.78 -23.95 11.90
CA ALA A 273 12.10 -23.32 11.95
C ALA A 273 12.10 -21.97 12.67
N ARG A 274 11.02 -21.20 12.54
CA ARG A 274 10.88 -19.87 13.18
C ARG A 274 10.91 -19.89 14.70
N HIS A 275 10.74 -21.05 15.34
CA HIS A 275 10.76 -21.16 16.80
C HIS A 275 12.16 -20.98 17.41
N LEU A 276 13.25 -21.09 16.62
CA LEU A 276 14.62 -20.77 17.06
C LEU A 276 15.01 -19.29 16.83
N THR A 277 14.16 -18.51 16.14
CA THR A 277 14.58 -17.20 15.63
C THR A 277 14.93 -16.19 16.73
N CYS A 278 16.08 -15.53 16.57
CA CYS A 278 16.57 -14.43 17.39
C CYS A 278 17.26 -13.38 16.49
N ILE A 279 16.98 -12.10 16.73
CA ILE A 279 17.53 -10.97 15.95
C ILE A 279 18.19 -9.97 16.90
N LEU A 280 19.42 -9.54 16.59
CA LEU A 280 20.16 -8.50 17.30
C LEU A 280 19.92 -7.15 16.63
N ARG A 281 19.45 -6.18 17.41
CA ARG A 281 19.17 -4.81 16.99
C ARG A 281 20.08 -3.85 17.76
N GLU A 282 20.70 -2.91 17.06
CA GLU A 282 21.49 -1.86 17.69
C GLU A 282 20.69 -1.09 18.73
N ASN A 283 21.24 -0.97 19.94
CA ASN A 283 20.68 -0.13 20.97
C ASN A 283 21.28 1.29 20.84
N MET A 284 20.42 2.31 20.73
CA MET A 284 20.84 3.69 20.50
C MET A 284 20.93 4.52 21.80
N GLU A 285 20.63 3.95 22.96
CA GLU A 285 20.64 4.67 24.25
C GLU A 285 22.02 5.24 24.55
N ALA A 286 23.09 4.45 24.35
CA ALA A 286 24.46 4.94 24.54
C ALA A 286 24.78 6.13 23.62
N LYS A 287 24.30 6.11 22.38
CA LYS A 287 24.47 7.22 21.42
C LYS A 287 23.69 8.46 21.85
N ALA A 288 22.46 8.30 22.32
CA ALA A 288 21.62 9.38 22.82
C ALA A 288 22.22 10.01 24.09
N ASN A 289 22.63 9.19 25.06
CA ASN A 289 23.27 9.65 26.29
C ASN A 289 24.55 10.45 26.00
N ASN A 290 25.38 10.03 25.03
CA ASN A 290 26.57 10.77 24.61
C ASN A 290 26.25 12.14 23.98
N ARG A 291 25.00 12.38 23.58
CA ARG A 291 24.51 13.65 23.04
C ARG A 291 23.66 14.44 24.05
N ASP A 292 23.55 13.96 25.29
CA ASP A 292 22.61 14.51 26.29
C ASP A 292 21.15 14.48 25.79
N GLU A 293 20.82 13.45 25.01
CA GLU A 293 19.49 13.19 24.46
C GLU A 293 18.85 11.98 25.16
N THR A 294 17.51 11.93 25.20
CA THR A 294 16.74 10.78 25.71
C THR A 294 15.83 10.26 24.62
N LEU A 295 15.81 8.94 24.45
CA LEU A 295 14.96 8.27 23.48
C LEU A 295 13.60 7.97 24.10
N ILE A 296 12.53 8.37 23.41
CA ILE A 296 11.16 8.15 23.87
C ILE A 296 10.38 7.44 22.77
N LEU A 297 9.73 6.34 23.13
CA LEU A 297 8.78 5.68 22.25
C LEU A 297 7.62 6.65 21.95
N ALA A 298 7.42 7.00 20.69
CA ALA A 298 6.42 8.00 20.30
C ALA A 298 5.01 7.69 20.82
N SER A 299 4.60 6.42 20.84
CA SER A 299 3.28 6.03 21.38
C SER A 299 3.16 6.30 22.89
N ALA A 300 4.25 6.27 23.64
CA ALA A 300 4.24 6.56 25.08
C ALA A 300 3.93 8.05 25.37
N LEU A 301 4.21 8.95 24.42
CA LEU A 301 3.88 10.38 24.57
C LEU A 301 2.37 10.63 24.66
N MET A 302 1.56 9.77 24.03
CA MET A 302 0.10 9.85 24.05
C MET A 302 -0.52 9.25 25.32
N GLU A 303 0.25 8.43 26.04
CA GLU A 303 -0.19 7.83 27.30
C GLU A 303 -0.28 8.88 28.40
N LYS A 304 -1.06 8.57 29.43
CA LYS A 304 -1.22 9.42 30.61
C LYS A 304 -0.65 8.70 31.82
N PRO A 305 0.05 9.41 32.72
CA PRO A 305 0.34 8.86 34.02
C PRO A 305 -0.96 8.48 34.72
N PHE A 306 -0.91 7.42 35.51
CA PHE A 306 -2.07 6.96 36.28
C PHE A 306 -2.69 8.10 37.11
N GLY A 307 -4.01 8.22 37.05
CA GLY A 307 -4.78 9.23 37.78
C GLY A 307 -4.62 10.67 37.27
N ARG A 308 -3.87 10.90 36.18
CA ARG A 308 -3.70 12.24 35.60
C ARG A 308 -4.55 12.44 34.35
N GLY A 309 -5.12 13.65 34.25
CA GLY A 309 -5.88 14.10 33.08
C GLY A 309 -5.03 14.51 31.88
N ILE A 310 -3.71 14.61 32.06
CA ILE A 310 -2.72 15.09 31.08
C ILE A 310 -1.78 13.97 30.62
N THR A 311 -1.29 14.07 29.39
CA THR A 311 -0.40 13.13 28.71
C THR A 311 1.07 13.31 29.10
N TYR A 312 1.91 12.31 28.81
CA TYR A 312 3.36 12.44 28.94
C TYR A 312 3.92 13.54 28.03
N ALA A 313 3.37 13.74 26.83
CA ALA A 313 3.73 14.88 25.97
C ALA A 313 3.51 16.22 26.69
N GLU A 314 2.35 16.41 27.31
CA GLU A 314 2.03 17.64 28.03
C GLU A 314 2.98 17.88 29.21
N ILE A 315 3.37 16.81 29.92
CA ILE A 315 4.26 16.89 31.08
C ILE A 315 5.71 17.17 30.65
N LEU A 316 6.23 16.43 29.68
CA LEU A 316 7.64 16.48 29.29
C LEU A 316 7.99 17.77 28.54
N PHE A 317 7.03 18.33 27.79
CA PHE A 317 7.23 19.53 26.98
C PHE A 317 6.51 20.78 27.55
N ASP A 318 5.99 20.70 28.78
CA ASP A 318 5.29 21.79 29.48
C ASP A 318 4.17 22.43 28.64
N LEU A 319 3.35 21.59 28.00
CA LEU A 319 2.29 22.03 27.07
C LEU A 319 0.99 22.31 27.85
N THR A 320 0.89 23.50 28.40
CA THR A 320 -0.25 23.92 29.23
C THR A 320 -1.38 24.59 28.45
N THR A 321 -1.09 25.22 27.30
CA THR A 321 -2.10 25.90 26.45
C THR A 321 -2.35 25.19 25.13
N VAL A 322 -3.47 25.51 24.47
CA VAL A 322 -3.82 24.97 23.15
C VAL A 322 -2.81 25.44 22.09
N GLU A 323 -2.37 26.69 22.15
CA GLU A 323 -1.39 27.28 21.23
C GLU A 323 -0.04 26.58 21.33
N GLN A 324 0.41 26.25 22.56
CA GLN A 324 1.64 25.48 22.78
C GLN A 324 1.53 24.08 22.16
N LYS A 325 0.39 23.39 22.35
CA LYS A 325 0.13 22.08 21.76
C LYS A 325 0.13 22.14 20.23
N LEU A 326 -0.58 23.11 19.64
CA LEU A 326 -0.62 23.31 18.19
C LEU A 326 0.77 23.57 17.61
N LYS A 327 1.55 24.45 18.24
CA LYS A 327 2.91 24.76 17.83
C LYS A 327 3.83 23.53 17.92
N TRP A 328 3.68 22.72 18.97
CA TRP A 328 4.44 21.48 19.13
C TRP A 328 4.10 20.46 18.02
N PHE A 329 2.81 20.28 17.69
CA PHE A 329 2.38 19.43 16.57
C PHE A 329 2.85 19.93 15.19
N GLN A 330 3.00 21.24 15.02
CA GLN A 330 3.47 21.87 13.77
C GLN A 330 5.00 21.96 13.68
N SER A 331 5.72 21.51 14.71
CA SER A 331 7.19 21.60 14.75
C SER A 331 7.84 20.74 13.66
N PRO A 332 8.97 21.19 13.05
CA PRO A 332 9.64 20.48 11.95
C PRO A 332 10.09 19.06 12.26
N TYR A 333 10.08 18.63 13.53
CA TYR A 333 10.27 17.23 13.92
C TYR A 333 9.20 16.27 13.35
N GLY A 334 8.13 16.79 12.73
CA GLY A 334 7.09 16.00 12.05
C GLY A 334 6.85 16.34 10.57
N GLU A 335 7.62 17.25 9.96
CA GLU A 335 7.45 17.55 8.52
C GLU A 335 8.18 16.52 7.66
N LEU A 336 7.48 15.46 7.27
CA LEU A 336 7.89 14.67 6.11
C LEU A 336 8.04 15.62 4.91
N PRO A 337 9.14 15.53 4.13
CA PRO A 337 9.34 16.35 2.94
C PRO A 337 8.06 16.37 2.09
N PRO A 338 7.65 17.52 1.51
CA PRO A 338 6.39 17.61 0.78
C PRO A 338 6.23 16.56 -0.34
N VAL A 339 7.35 16.09 -0.92
CA VAL A 339 7.36 14.99 -1.90
C VAL A 339 7.02 13.64 -1.26
N SER A 340 7.46 13.38 -0.04
CA SER A 340 7.21 12.14 0.72
C SER A 340 5.73 11.94 1.06
N ARG A 341 4.94 13.02 1.14
CA ARG A 341 3.47 12.94 1.30
C ARG A 341 2.75 12.40 0.06
N ARG A 342 3.42 12.40 -1.11
CA ARG A 342 2.88 11.90 -2.39
C ARG A 342 3.51 10.58 -2.84
N LEU A 343 4.57 10.14 -2.17
CA LEU A 343 5.22 8.86 -2.43
C LEU A 343 4.57 7.81 -1.53
N ASN A 344 4.47 6.57 -2.02
CA ASN A 344 4.04 5.46 -1.18
C ASN A 344 5.07 5.30 -0.03
N PRO A 345 4.67 5.48 1.25
CA PRO A 345 5.61 5.39 2.37
C PRO A 345 6.08 3.95 2.62
N PHE A 346 5.51 2.96 1.94
CA PHE A 346 5.85 1.56 2.05
C PHE A 346 6.65 1.11 0.82
N PRO A 347 7.98 0.95 0.92
CA PRO A 347 8.71 0.23 -0.12
C PRO A 347 8.19 -1.21 -0.20
N ALA A 348 7.64 -1.59 -1.35
CA ALA A 348 7.13 -2.94 -1.56
C ALA A 348 8.29 -3.89 -1.88
N LEU A 349 8.58 -4.82 -0.96
CA LEU A 349 9.45 -5.95 -1.25
C LEU A 349 8.61 -7.05 -1.89
N LEU A 350 8.94 -7.41 -3.12
CA LEU A 350 8.21 -8.38 -3.93
C LEU A 350 9.15 -9.54 -4.31
N PRO A 351 8.68 -10.79 -4.31
CA PRO A 351 9.49 -11.91 -4.79
C PRO A 351 9.74 -11.77 -6.29
N ARG A 352 10.85 -12.31 -6.78
CA ARG A 352 11.26 -12.24 -8.19
C ARG A 352 10.18 -12.69 -9.18
N ARG A 353 9.38 -13.69 -8.80
CA ARG A 353 8.23 -14.17 -9.60
C ARG A 353 7.21 -13.07 -9.91
N PHE A 354 7.02 -12.09 -9.03
CA PHE A 354 6.01 -11.05 -9.22
C PHE A 354 6.28 -10.15 -10.45
N PRO A 355 7.47 -9.52 -10.61
CA PRO A 355 7.78 -8.76 -11.82
C PRO A 355 7.87 -9.66 -13.07
N ASP A 356 8.29 -10.93 -12.93
CA ASP A 356 8.31 -11.87 -14.05
C ASP A 356 6.88 -12.17 -14.55
N ASP A 357 5.92 -12.41 -13.64
CA ASP A 357 4.50 -12.58 -13.97
C ASP A 357 3.92 -11.31 -14.64
N ILE A 358 4.31 -10.11 -14.18
CA ILE A 358 3.90 -8.84 -14.81
C ILE A 358 4.43 -8.76 -16.24
N GLN A 359 5.67 -9.15 -16.49
CA GLN A 359 6.25 -9.13 -17.83
C GLN A 359 5.47 -10.03 -18.78
N VAL A 360 5.21 -11.28 -18.39
CA VAL A 360 4.43 -12.24 -19.19
C VAL A 360 3.02 -11.71 -19.46
N PHE A 361 2.39 -11.13 -18.45
CA PHE A 361 1.08 -10.51 -18.59
C PHE A 361 1.10 -9.32 -19.56
N GLN A 362 2.09 -8.42 -19.46
CA GLN A 362 2.21 -7.24 -20.33
C GLN A 362 2.41 -7.66 -21.80
N GLU A 363 3.21 -8.69 -22.06
CA GLU A 363 3.41 -9.26 -23.39
C GLU A 363 2.09 -9.81 -23.95
N ALA A 364 1.38 -10.62 -23.18
CA ALA A 364 0.07 -11.17 -23.56
C ALA A 364 -0.97 -10.07 -23.83
N LEU A 365 -1.05 -9.08 -22.94
CA LEU A 365 -1.96 -7.94 -23.05
C LEU A 365 -1.70 -7.12 -24.32
N THR A 366 -0.43 -6.89 -24.63
CA THR A 366 -0.02 -6.15 -25.83
C THR A 366 -0.43 -6.90 -27.10
N ILE A 367 -0.23 -8.22 -27.15
CA ILE A 367 -0.63 -9.05 -28.29
C ILE A 367 -2.16 -9.01 -28.48
N ALA A 368 -2.92 -9.16 -27.39
CA ALA A 368 -4.37 -9.12 -27.42
C ALA A 368 -4.89 -7.77 -27.94
N LEU A 369 -4.36 -6.66 -27.41
CA LEU A 369 -4.77 -5.32 -27.79
C LEU A 369 -4.38 -4.97 -29.23
N ASN A 370 -3.17 -5.30 -29.67
CA ASN A 370 -2.76 -5.07 -31.05
C ASN A 370 -3.69 -5.79 -32.03
N ASN A 371 -4.02 -7.05 -31.72
CA ASN A 371 -4.98 -7.79 -32.52
C ASN A 371 -6.33 -7.08 -32.54
N ILE A 372 -6.96 -6.81 -31.37
CA ILE A 372 -8.27 -6.15 -31.28
C ILE A 372 -8.30 -4.80 -32.03
N VAL A 373 -7.29 -3.95 -31.84
CA VAL A 373 -7.22 -2.62 -32.47
C VAL A 373 -7.13 -2.71 -33.98
N GLU A 374 -6.35 -3.66 -34.54
CA GLU A 374 -6.22 -3.82 -36.00
C GLU A 374 -7.52 -4.24 -36.70
N ARG A 375 -8.39 -4.97 -35.99
CA ARG A 375 -9.69 -5.46 -36.48
C ARG A 375 -10.86 -4.58 -36.07
N TRP A 376 -10.64 -3.52 -35.28
CA TRP A 376 -11.69 -2.72 -34.65
C TRP A 376 -12.87 -2.38 -35.57
N TRP A 377 -12.57 -1.92 -36.78
CA TRP A 377 -13.57 -1.52 -37.78
C TRP A 377 -13.90 -2.57 -38.84
N LYS A 378 -13.09 -3.64 -38.95
CA LYS A 378 -13.16 -4.61 -40.06
C LYS A 378 -13.86 -5.90 -39.68
N ASP A 379 -13.97 -6.16 -38.39
CA ASP A 379 -14.50 -7.40 -37.86
C ASP A 379 -15.98 -7.27 -37.52
N GLU A 380 -16.81 -7.52 -38.53
CA GLU A 380 -18.27 -7.47 -38.43
C GLU A 380 -18.84 -8.47 -37.40
N GLU A 381 -18.15 -9.59 -37.17
CA GLU A 381 -18.58 -10.64 -36.23
C GLU A 381 -18.39 -10.22 -34.78
N ALA A 382 -17.21 -9.70 -34.42
CA ALA A 382 -16.98 -9.22 -33.05
C ALA A 382 -17.63 -7.85 -32.78
N ASN A 383 -17.89 -7.06 -33.82
CA ASN A 383 -18.63 -5.79 -33.78
C ASN A 383 -18.22 -4.87 -32.62
N PHE A 384 -16.91 -4.65 -32.46
CA PHE A 384 -16.34 -3.86 -31.36
C PHE A 384 -16.97 -2.46 -31.16
N PRO A 385 -17.28 -1.68 -32.22
CA PRO A 385 -17.88 -0.35 -32.06
C PRO A 385 -19.24 -0.38 -31.36
N SER A 386 -20.03 -1.44 -31.56
CA SER A 386 -21.32 -1.59 -30.86
C SER A 386 -21.16 -1.91 -29.38
N ARG A 387 -20.13 -2.66 -29.01
CA ARG A 387 -19.84 -3.09 -27.63
C ARG A 387 -19.14 -2.00 -26.82
N MET A 388 -18.35 -1.17 -27.50
CA MET A 388 -17.59 -0.06 -26.91
C MET A 388 -17.61 1.16 -27.85
N PRO A 389 -18.74 1.87 -27.97
CA PRO A 389 -18.87 3.03 -28.87
C PRO A 389 -17.90 4.14 -28.51
N LEU A 390 -17.16 4.64 -29.51
CA LEU A 390 -16.24 5.76 -29.42
C LEU A 390 -16.96 7.09 -29.73
N GLU A 391 -16.42 8.22 -29.29
CA GLU A 391 -16.94 9.52 -29.72
C GLU A 391 -16.53 9.79 -31.18
N PRO A 392 -17.33 10.52 -31.99
CA PRO A 392 -17.04 10.74 -33.42
C PRO A 392 -15.63 11.29 -33.71
N GLN A 393 -15.06 12.10 -32.82
CA GLN A 393 -13.71 12.66 -32.98
C GLN A 393 -12.59 11.62 -32.73
N ALA A 394 -12.90 10.53 -32.03
CA ALA A 394 -11.99 9.44 -31.71
C ALA A 394 -11.97 8.33 -32.79
N GLU A 395 -13.01 8.23 -33.62
CA GLU A 395 -13.18 7.15 -34.59
C GLU A 395 -12.12 7.15 -35.72
N ASP A 396 -11.56 8.32 -36.02
CA ASP A 396 -10.62 8.54 -37.13
C ASP A 396 -9.15 8.15 -36.85
N LEU A 397 -8.81 7.70 -35.64
CA LEU A 397 -7.42 7.66 -35.19
C LEU A 397 -7.09 6.39 -34.36
N LEU A 398 -6.32 5.39 -34.88
CA LEU A 398 -5.88 4.20 -34.07
C LEU A 398 -4.37 3.80 -34.05
N GLN A 399 -3.72 3.78 -32.85
CA GLN A 399 -2.57 2.93 -32.34
C GLN A 399 -1.92 3.51 -31.03
N GLY A 400 -1.09 2.79 -30.24
CA GLY A 400 -0.25 3.43 -29.19
C GLY A 400 0.14 2.64 -27.91
N ASN A 401 0.53 3.37 -26.84
CA ASN A 401 1.14 2.86 -25.58
C ASN A 401 0.16 2.66 -24.40
N LEU A 402 0.50 1.76 -23.46
CA LEU A 402 -0.41 1.25 -22.42
C LEU A 402 0.23 1.19 -21.03
N ARG A 403 -0.52 1.57 -19.98
CA ARG A 403 -0.11 1.43 -18.57
C ARG A 403 -1.22 0.80 -17.71
N PRO A 404 -1.18 -0.50 -17.42
CA PRO A 404 -2.14 -1.14 -16.51
C PRO A 404 -1.98 -0.66 -15.07
N ASP A 405 -3.09 -0.38 -14.38
CA ASP A 405 -3.08 -0.09 -12.95
C ASP A 405 -3.33 -1.38 -12.15
N ILE A 406 -2.42 -1.63 -11.21
CA ILE A 406 -2.30 -2.90 -10.50
C ILE A 406 -2.88 -2.78 -9.08
N LEU A 407 -3.78 -3.70 -8.76
CA LEU A 407 -4.24 -3.99 -7.41
C LEU A 407 -3.49 -5.19 -6.85
N ILE A 408 -3.02 -5.08 -5.61
CA ILE A 408 -2.41 -6.19 -4.86
C ILE A 408 -3.45 -6.66 -3.83
N PRO A 409 -4.09 -7.84 -4.02
CA PRO A 409 -5.09 -8.33 -3.08
C PRO A 409 -4.49 -8.57 -1.70
N ALA A 410 -5.27 -8.30 -0.64
CA ALA A 410 -4.91 -8.74 0.71
C ALA A 410 -4.89 -10.27 0.74
N GLN A 411 -3.77 -10.86 1.14
CA GLN A 411 -3.56 -12.31 1.03
C GLN A 411 -3.97 -13.04 2.30
N ALA A 412 -4.44 -14.29 2.15
CA ALA A 412 -4.40 -15.26 3.24
C ALA A 412 -2.92 -15.64 3.51
N GLU A 413 -2.57 -15.87 4.78
CA GLU A 413 -1.21 -16.25 5.17
C GLU A 413 -0.70 -17.44 4.32
N GLY A 414 0.45 -17.29 3.65
CA GLY A 414 1.17 -18.39 2.98
C GLY A 414 1.24 -18.34 1.45
N ASN A 415 0.40 -17.55 0.76
CA ASN A 415 0.53 -17.35 -0.69
C ASN A 415 1.41 -16.12 -0.98
N GLY A 416 2.32 -16.19 -1.97
CA GLY A 416 3.13 -15.04 -2.40
C GLY A 416 2.29 -13.99 -3.14
N PRO A 417 2.70 -12.71 -3.20
CA PRO A 417 1.90 -11.61 -3.74
C PRO A 417 1.39 -11.89 -5.15
N GLU A 418 0.13 -11.52 -5.39
CA GLU A 418 -0.51 -11.54 -6.70
C GLU A 418 -0.91 -10.13 -7.13
N PHE A 419 -1.21 -9.96 -8.42
CA PHE A 419 -1.78 -8.73 -8.94
C PHE A 419 -3.10 -8.97 -9.67
N ARG A 420 -3.90 -7.89 -9.76
CA ARG A 420 -5.08 -7.78 -10.61
C ARG A 420 -5.07 -6.44 -11.34
N VAL A 421 -5.55 -6.42 -12.58
CA VAL A 421 -5.68 -5.21 -13.40
C VAL A 421 -7.14 -4.82 -13.46
N CYS A 422 -7.43 -3.57 -13.09
CA CYS A 422 -8.79 -3.03 -13.02
C CYS A 422 -9.01 -1.79 -13.90
N GLU A 423 -7.96 -1.30 -14.53
CA GLU A 423 -7.96 -0.25 -15.56
C GLU A 423 -6.62 -0.24 -16.29
N ILE A 424 -6.61 0.32 -17.49
CA ILE A 424 -5.40 0.61 -18.26
C ILE A 424 -5.43 2.11 -18.54
N ASN A 425 -4.35 2.80 -18.23
CA ASN A 425 -4.16 4.21 -18.52
C ASN A 425 -3.38 4.35 -19.84
N GLY A 426 -3.97 5.02 -20.83
CA GLY A 426 -3.32 5.34 -22.11
C GLY A 426 -2.37 6.55 -22.04
N ARG A 427 -2.29 7.25 -20.91
CA ARG A 427 -1.41 8.41 -20.73
C ARG A 427 0.02 7.95 -20.47
N PHE A 428 0.96 8.49 -21.24
CA PHE A 428 2.37 8.14 -21.12
C PHE A 428 3.09 9.12 -20.16
N PRO A 429 3.53 8.67 -18.98
CA PRO A 429 4.10 9.54 -17.96
C PRO A 429 5.60 9.74 -18.22
N ILE A 430 5.95 10.34 -19.38
CA ILE A 430 7.33 10.62 -19.80
C ILE A 430 8.12 11.28 -18.66
N SER A 431 7.49 12.27 -18.02
CA SER A 431 8.04 13.00 -16.89
C SER A 431 8.46 12.08 -15.75
N PHE A 432 7.62 11.12 -15.38
CA PHE A 432 7.83 10.24 -14.24
C PHE A 432 8.82 9.11 -14.54
N ILE A 433 8.81 8.56 -15.76
CA ILE A 433 9.70 7.44 -16.15
C ILE A 433 11.18 7.84 -15.98
N SER A 434 11.54 9.07 -16.34
CA SER A 434 12.90 9.58 -16.13
C SER A 434 13.30 9.66 -14.65
N HIS A 435 12.38 10.09 -13.77
CA HIS A 435 12.62 10.11 -12.33
C HIS A 435 12.76 8.69 -11.76
N VAL A 436 11.92 7.76 -12.22
CA VAL A 436 11.98 6.35 -11.84
C VAL A 436 13.34 5.74 -12.22
N ALA A 437 13.88 6.07 -13.40
CA ALA A 437 15.22 5.64 -13.78
C ALA A 437 16.29 6.18 -12.82
N CYS A 438 16.26 7.47 -12.46
CA CYS A 438 17.21 8.02 -11.49
C CYS A 438 17.11 7.35 -10.11
N VAL A 439 15.89 7.04 -9.66
CA VAL A 439 15.68 6.30 -8.40
C VAL A 439 16.26 4.89 -8.49
N TYR A 440 16.05 4.18 -9.60
CA TYR A 440 16.63 2.86 -9.80
C TYR A 440 18.16 2.87 -9.94
N GLU A 441 18.74 3.93 -10.50
CA GLU A 441 20.20 4.13 -10.53
C GLU A 441 20.77 4.26 -9.11
N ALA A 442 20.17 5.13 -8.29
CA ALA A 442 20.58 5.31 -6.89
C ALA A 442 20.38 4.01 -6.08
N LEU A 443 19.26 3.31 -6.30
CA LEU A 443 18.98 2.04 -5.64
C LEU A 443 19.96 0.95 -6.08
N ALA A 444 20.29 0.86 -7.36
CA ALA A 444 21.31 -0.07 -7.87
C ALA A 444 22.68 0.18 -7.22
N GLY A 445 23.07 1.45 -7.07
CA GLY A 445 24.27 1.83 -6.32
C GLY A 445 24.25 1.36 -4.87
N CYS A 446 23.09 1.47 -4.21
CA CYS A 446 22.90 0.97 -2.84
C CYS A 446 22.85 -0.57 -2.78
N LEU A 447 22.40 -1.25 -3.82
CA LEU A 447 22.23 -2.71 -3.83
C LEU A 447 23.36 -3.48 -4.48
N LYS A 448 24.41 -2.81 -4.98
CA LYS A 448 25.48 -3.41 -5.79
C LYS A 448 26.09 -4.70 -5.20
N ASP A 449 26.31 -4.73 -3.89
CA ASP A 449 26.92 -5.87 -3.18
C ASP A 449 25.91 -6.65 -2.33
N ASN A 450 24.60 -6.45 -2.54
CA ASN A 450 23.55 -7.09 -1.76
C ASN A 450 23.15 -8.44 -2.36
N PRO A 451 23.26 -9.56 -1.64
CA PRO A 451 22.93 -10.88 -2.17
C PRO A 451 21.44 -11.24 -2.11
N VAL A 452 20.61 -10.41 -1.45
CA VAL A 452 19.20 -10.70 -1.16
C VAL A 452 18.25 -9.81 -1.97
N PHE A 453 18.66 -8.55 -2.22
CA PHE A 453 17.81 -7.54 -2.85
C PHE A 453 18.43 -7.01 -4.12
N GLU A 454 17.59 -6.83 -5.13
CA GLU A 454 17.93 -6.15 -6.37
C GLU A 454 16.82 -5.13 -6.74
N PRO A 455 17.16 -4.09 -7.51
CA PRO A 455 16.14 -3.23 -8.12
C PRO A 455 15.16 -4.05 -8.98
N ALA A 456 13.87 -3.73 -8.92
CA ALA A 456 12.85 -4.43 -9.70
C ALA A 456 13.06 -4.33 -11.22
N THR A 457 13.79 -3.31 -11.68
CA THR A 457 14.26 -3.20 -13.06
C THR A 457 15.60 -2.47 -13.12
N ARG A 458 16.31 -2.64 -14.23
CA ARG A 458 17.56 -1.94 -14.53
C ARG A 458 17.27 -0.54 -15.04
N TYR A 459 17.88 0.47 -14.42
CA TYR A 459 17.66 1.87 -14.82
C TYR A 459 18.10 2.13 -16.26
N GLU A 460 19.13 1.45 -16.77
CA GLU A 460 19.57 1.59 -18.16
C GLU A 460 18.48 1.14 -19.12
N LYS A 461 17.81 0.01 -18.83
CA LYS A 461 16.69 -0.49 -19.64
C LYS A 461 15.56 0.55 -19.69
N VAL A 462 15.24 1.18 -18.57
CA VAL A 462 14.20 2.23 -18.50
C VAL A 462 14.59 3.46 -19.33
N GLN A 463 15.83 3.93 -19.20
CA GLN A 463 16.33 5.07 -19.99
C GLN A 463 16.39 4.74 -21.49
N GLU A 464 16.91 3.58 -21.86
CA GLU A 464 17.03 3.14 -23.25
C GLU A 464 15.66 2.95 -23.89
N SER A 465 14.70 2.32 -23.18
CA SER A 465 13.32 2.21 -23.68
C SER A 465 12.64 3.56 -23.85
N LEU A 466 12.91 4.54 -22.98
CA LEU A 466 12.38 5.89 -23.13
C LEU A 466 13.00 6.62 -24.33
N LEU A 467 14.32 6.52 -24.51
CA LEU A 467 15.04 7.15 -25.62
C LEU A 467 14.70 6.51 -26.97
N ALA A 468 14.45 5.19 -27.00
CA ALA A 468 14.07 4.45 -28.19
C ALA A 468 12.73 4.90 -28.80
N LEU A 469 11.92 5.67 -28.06
CA LEU A 469 10.70 6.27 -28.59
C LEU A 469 10.97 7.41 -29.58
N PHE A 470 12.16 8.00 -29.53
CA PHE A 470 12.50 9.20 -30.30
C PHE A 470 13.59 8.88 -31.33
N ASP A 471 13.56 9.57 -32.47
CA ASP A 471 14.68 9.58 -33.41
C ASP A 471 15.78 10.49 -32.85
N PRO A 472 16.99 9.97 -32.56
CA PRO A 472 18.06 10.77 -31.99
C PRO A 472 18.63 11.84 -32.93
N ASN A 473 18.31 11.78 -34.24
CA ASN A 473 18.81 12.73 -35.24
C ASN A 473 17.83 13.89 -35.51
N LEU A 474 16.65 13.87 -34.90
CA LEU A 474 15.63 14.89 -35.07
C LEU A 474 15.37 15.65 -33.76
N PRO A 475 14.94 16.92 -33.81
CA PRO A 475 14.59 17.64 -32.60
C PRO A 475 13.31 17.13 -31.91
N ILE A 476 13.31 17.13 -30.57
CA ILE A 476 12.19 16.64 -29.76
C ILE A 476 11.40 17.82 -29.17
N HIS A 477 10.08 17.81 -29.33
CA HIS A 477 9.17 18.83 -28.81
C HIS A 477 8.21 18.24 -27.77
N PHE A 478 8.32 18.69 -26.52
CA PHE A 478 7.38 18.35 -25.47
C PHE A 478 6.26 19.38 -25.40
N VAL A 479 5.03 18.99 -25.77
CA VAL A 479 3.86 19.88 -25.77
C VAL A 479 3.15 19.79 -24.42
N SER A 480 3.10 20.88 -23.66
CA SER A 480 2.61 20.91 -22.27
C SER A 480 1.99 22.26 -21.90
N GLU A 481 0.87 22.26 -21.17
CA GLU A 481 0.29 23.46 -20.54
C GLU A 481 0.68 23.61 -19.06
N GLY A 482 1.03 22.50 -18.39
CA GLY A 482 1.18 22.43 -16.94
C GLY A 482 2.58 22.69 -16.38
N LYS A 483 2.63 22.94 -15.06
CA LYS A 483 3.88 23.02 -14.27
C LYS A 483 4.48 21.65 -13.91
N GLU A 484 3.74 20.57 -14.17
CA GLU A 484 4.11 19.20 -13.74
C GLU A 484 5.28 18.60 -14.53
N PHE A 485 5.63 19.21 -15.67
CA PHE A 485 6.80 18.83 -16.46
C PHE A 485 7.68 20.06 -16.71
N PRO A 486 8.54 20.45 -15.75
CA PRO A 486 9.38 21.64 -15.89
C PRO A 486 10.55 21.39 -16.85
N ARG A 487 11.07 22.47 -17.46
CA ARG A 487 12.28 22.46 -18.31
C ARG A 487 13.56 21.99 -17.59
N THR A 488 13.53 22.03 -16.25
CA THR A 488 14.57 21.48 -15.38
C THR A 488 14.45 19.98 -15.16
N SER A 489 13.53 19.29 -15.86
CA SER A 489 13.40 17.84 -15.79
C SER A 489 14.75 17.18 -16.13
N PRO A 490 15.19 16.16 -15.34
CA PRO A 490 16.40 15.40 -15.64
C PRO A 490 16.41 14.79 -17.05
N LEU A 491 15.22 14.56 -17.63
CA LEU A 491 15.08 14.04 -18.98
C LEU A 491 15.70 14.96 -20.05
N PHE A 492 15.58 16.28 -19.90
CA PHE A 492 16.13 17.23 -20.88
C PHE A 492 17.65 17.10 -20.95
N GLY A 493 18.32 17.08 -19.79
CA GLY A 493 19.77 16.89 -19.71
C GLY A 493 20.22 15.50 -20.18
N LEU A 494 19.42 14.45 -19.91
CA LEU A 494 19.71 13.11 -20.39
C LEU A 494 19.68 13.03 -21.93
N ILE A 495 18.64 13.58 -22.55
CA ILE A 495 18.51 13.62 -24.02
C ILE A 495 19.64 14.46 -24.61
N GLU A 496 19.86 15.67 -24.10
CA GLU A 496 20.90 16.60 -24.57
C GLU A 496 22.30 15.96 -24.53
N LYS A 497 22.63 15.25 -23.44
CA LYS A 497 23.89 14.51 -23.31
C LYS A 497 24.02 13.38 -24.34
N ARG A 498 22.91 12.75 -24.75
CA ARG A 498 22.90 11.60 -25.66
C ARG A 498 22.88 12.00 -27.13
N THR A 499 22.14 13.04 -27.49
CA THR A 499 21.91 13.44 -28.88
C THR A 499 22.67 14.71 -29.28
N GLY A 500 23.18 15.47 -28.30
CA GLY A 500 23.71 16.82 -28.50
C GLY A 500 22.63 17.87 -28.76
N MET A 501 21.35 17.48 -28.72
CA MET A 501 20.21 18.36 -28.96
C MET A 501 19.31 18.43 -27.73
N ARG A 502 19.15 19.63 -27.19
CA ARG A 502 18.23 19.88 -26.08
C ARG A 502 16.77 19.82 -26.56
N PRO A 503 15.87 19.08 -25.88
CA PRO A 503 14.43 19.11 -26.18
C PRO A 503 13.83 20.50 -26.00
N ARG A 504 12.71 20.77 -26.69
CA ARG A 504 11.93 22.00 -26.60
C ARG A 504 10.72 21.78 -25.72
N GLN A 505 10.37 22.73 -24.86
CA GLN A 505 9.04 22.80 -24.27
C GLN A 505 8.17 23.79 -25.03
N VAL A 506 7.07 23.29 -25.59
CA VAL A 506 6.15 24.04 -26.46
C VAL A 506 4.77 24.09 -25.82
N LYS A 507 4.10 25.25 -25.88
CA LYS A 507 2.69 25.37 -25.50
C LYS A 507 1.79 25.18 -26.71
N SER A 508 0.56 24.74 -26.50
CA SER A 508 -0.42 24.55 -27.59
C SER A 508 -0.60 25.81 -28.44
N LYS A 509 -0.64 26.99 -27.81
CA LYS A 509 -0.79 28.29 -28.48
C LYS A 509 0.38 28.66 -29.42
N ASP A 510 1.53 28.00 -29.26
CA ASP A 510 2.74 28.26 -30.03
C ASP A 510 2.88 27.28 -31.22
N LEU A 511 1.88 26.40 -31.45
CA LEU A 511 1.82 25.51 -32.61
C LEU A 511 1.13 26.19 -33.80
N ARG A 512 1.55 25.82 -35.01
CA ARG A 512 0.99 26.29 -36.30
C ARG A 512 0.89 25.12 -37.28
N LEU A 513 -0.22 25.04 -38.00
CA LEU A 513 -0.31 24.19 -39.19
C LEU A 513 -0.03 25.03 -40.44
N ILE A 514 0.97 24.63 -41.21
CA ILE A 514 1.37 25.33 -42.43
C ILE A 514 1.03 24.45 -43.64
N PRO A 515 0.27 24.96 -44.63
CA PRO A 515 -0.03 24.21 -45.84
C PRO A 515 1.24 23.76 -46.56
N SER A 516 1.33 22.47 -46.90
CA SER A 516 2.46 21.88 -47.59
C SER A 516 1.98 20.86 -48.62
N LYS A 517 2.25 21.14 -49.90
CA LYS A 517 1.95 20.22 -51.01
C LYS A 517 2.80 18.95 -50.99
N ALA A 518 3.90 18.96 -50.24
CA ALA A 518 4.80 17.81 -50.09
C ALA A 518 4.35 16.84 -48.98
N SER A 519 3.45 17.28 -48.09
CA SER A 519 2.95 16.44 -47.00
C SER A 519 1.74 15.61 -47.42
N ARG A 520 1.66 14.37 -46.95
CA ARG A 520 0.52 13.46 -47.20
C ARG A 520 -0.82 14.00 -46.70
N THR A 521 -0.79 14.81 -45.65
CA THR A 521 -1.97 15.44 -45.05
C THR A 521 -2.26 16.83 -45.61
N GLY A 522 -1.40 17.36 -46.49
CA GLY A 522 -1.51 18.72 -46.99
C GLY A 522 -0.99 19.80 -46.03
N PHE A 523 -0.52 19.45 -44.83
CA PHE A 523 0.09 20.39 -43.88
C PHE A 523 1.37 19.82 -43.25
N ILE A 524 2.22 20.72 -42.75
CA ILE A 524 3.29 20.44 -41.80
C ILE A 524 2.95 21.09 -40.46
N LEU A 525 3.40 20.47 -39.38
CA LEU A 525 3.27 21.01 -38.04
C LEU A 525 4.53 21.81 -37.69
N CYS A 526 4.36 23.04 -37.23
CA CYS A 526 5.46 23.90 -36.81
C CYS A 526 5.20 24.46 -35.41
N CYS A 527 6.26 24.86 -34.72
CA CYS A 527 6.19 25.68 -33.52
C CYS A 527 6.88 27.03 -33.71
N VAL A 528 6.47 28.05 -32.95
CA VAL A 528 7.14 29.35 -32.94
C VAL A 528 8.56 29.19 -32.40
N TRP A 529 9.55 29.55 -33.22
CA TRP A 529 10.96 29.52 -32.85
C TRP A 529 11.23 30.53 -31.72
N GLY A 530 11.97 30.09 -30.70
CA GLY A 530 12.28 30.93 -29.53
C GLY A 530 11.15 31.03 -28.50
N ALA A 531 10.03 30.30 -28.67
CA ALA A 531 9.02 30.16 -27.61
C ALA A 531 9.59 29.47 -26.35
N ASP A 532 10.63 28.64 -26.53
CA ASP A 532 11.46 28.14 -25.43
C ASP A 532 12.70 29.05 -25.22
N PRO A 533 12.81 29.78 -24.09
CA PRO A 533 13.93 30.64 -23.78
C PRO A 533 15.27 29.90 -23.67
N ASP A 534 15.29 28.62 -23.27
CA ASP A 534 16.55 27.87 -23.11
C ASP A 534 17.19 27.55 -24.47
N VAL A 535 16.36 27.35 -25.50
CA VAL A 535 16.78 26.98 -26.87
C VAL A 535 17.16 28.23 -27.66
N SER A 536 16.59 29.38 -27.32
CA SER A 536 16.88 30.67 -27.97
C SER A 536 18.34 31.14 -27.83
N GLN A 537 19.11 30.55 -26.89
CA GLN A 537 20.46 30.98 -26.54
C GLN A 537 21.60 30.08 -27.08
N THR A 538 21.31 28.87 -27.57
CA THR A 538 22.35 27.81 -27.69
C THR A 538 22.41 27.03 -29.00
N SER A 539 21.42 27.12 -29.90
CA SER A 539 21.37 26.26 -31.10
C SER A 539 21.61 26.96 -32.44
N ASP A 540 22.40 26.30 -33.27
CA ASP A 540 22.77 26.63 -34.65
C ASP A 540 21.54 26.68 -35.58
N MET A 541 21.39 27.78 -36.32
CA MET A 541 20.18 28.20 -37.06
C MET A 541 19.96 27.39 -38.35
N ARG A 542 19.63 26.09 -38.27
CA ARG A 542 19.69 25.25 -39.49
C ARG A 542 18.47 25.29 -40.39
N GLN A 543 17.22 25.37 -39.90
CA GLN A 543 16.01 25.36 -40.78
C GLN A 543 14.78 26.06 -40.16
N VAL A 544 14.76 27.40 -40.14
CA VAL A 544 13.58 28.18 -39.69
C VAL A 544 12.82 28.74 -40.89
N ILE A 545 11.52 28.51 -40.94
CA ILE A 545 10.61 28.99 -41.99
C ILE A 545 10.01 30.32 -41.53
N LYS A 546 9.99 31.34 -42.40
CA LYS A 546 9.29 32.61 -42.10
C LYS A 546 7.91 32.61 -42.72
N VAL A 547 6.87 32.71 -41.88
CA VAL A 547 5.47 32.79 -42.31
C VAL A 547 4.79 33.92 -41.55
N ASN A 548 4.14 34.85 -42.24
CA ASN A 548 3.39 35.97 -41.64
C ASN A 548 4.18 36.79 -40.59
N GLY A 549 5.51 36.89 -40.74
CA GLY A 549 6.38 37.58 -39.79
C GLY A 549 6.84 36.74 -38.59
N GLU A 550 6.28 35.55 -38.39
CA GLU A 550 6.73 34.59 -37.39
C GLU A 550 7.88 33.73 -37.94
N ALA A 551 8.86 33.47 -37.08
CA ALA A 551 9.91 32.49 -37.30
C ALA A 551 9.41 31.14 -36.78
N LEU A 552 9.28 30.15 -37.64
CA LEU A 552 8.69 28.85 -37.34
C LEU A 552 9.72 27.74 -37.54
N GLU A 553 9.67 26.76 -36.67
CA GLU A 553 10.45 25.53 -36.76
C GLU A 553 9.54 24.33 -36.97
N GLU A 554 9.95 23.41 -37.83
CA GLU A 554 9.19 22.19 -38.09
C GLU A 554 9.24 21.22 -36.89
N VAL A 555 8.08 20.65 -36.56
CA VAL A 555 7.92 19.70 -35.46
C VAL A 555 7.83 18.30 -36.05
N HIS A 556 8.92 17.53 -35.90
CA HIS A 556 9.01 16.18 -36.44
C HIS A 556 8.52 15.10 -35.47
N GLN A 557 8.78 15.28 -34.17
CA GLN A 557 8.42 14.34 -33.12
C GLN A 557 7.98 15.04 -31.85
N ILE A 558 6.91 14.53 -31.23
CA ILE A 558 6.24 15.10 -30.06
C ILE A 558 6.25 14.11 -28.90
N GLY A 559 6.67 14.58 -27.72
CA GLY A 559 6.30 13.98 -26.45
C GLY A 559 5.11 14.73 -25.85
N LEU A 560 3.91 14.19 -26.00
CA LEU A 560 2.68 14.88 -25.61
C LEU A 560 2.50 14.82 -24.09
N GLN A 561 2.36 15.97 -23.43
CA GLN A 561 2.14 16.11 -21.98
C GLN A 561 0.87 16.94 -21.68
N LEU A 562 -0.09 16.93 -22.61
CA LEU A 562 -1.41 17.55 -22.44
C LEU A 562 -2.38 16.58 -21.78
N PHE A 563 -3.30 17.10 -20.98
CA PHE A 563 -4.48 16.35 -20.57
C PHE A 563 -5.46 16.19 -21.74
N ASP A 564 -6.33 15.19 -21.67
CA ASP A 564 -7.27 14.86 -22.74
C ASP A 564 -8.14 16.08 -23.14
N TYR A 565 -8.67 16.81 -22.16
CA TYR A 565 -9.46 18.03 -22.42
C TYR A 565 -8.64 19.17 -23.04
N GLU A 566 -7.34 19.24 -22.78
CA GLU A 566 -6.43 20.23 -23.37
C GLU A 566 -6.15 19.87 -24.82
N LEU A 567 -5.88 18.59 -25.09
CA LEU A 567 -5.70 18.09 -26.45
C LEU A 567 -6.95 18.29 -27.30
N PHE A 568 -8.14 17.96 -26.77
CA PHE A 568 -9.41 18.09 -27.50
C PHE A 568 -9.94 19.52 -27.57
N SER A 569 -9.33 20.46 -26.86
CA SER A 569 -9.59 21.89 -27.08
C SER A 569 -8.93 22.43 -28.36
N LEU A 570 -7.99 21.68 -28.95
CA LEU A 570 -7.30 22.08 -30.18
C LEU A 570 -8.17 21.80 -31.42
N PRO A 571 -7.96 22.56 -32.52
CA PRO A 571 -8.62 22.26 -33.79
C PRO A 571 -8.36 20.82 -34.24
N LEU A 572 -9.37 20.14 -34.79
CA LEU A 572 -9.28 18.73 -35.20
C LEU A 572 -8.07 18.43 -36.10
N GLU A 573 -7.80 19.30 -37.08
CA GLU A 573 -6.64 19.16 -37.98
C GLU A 573 -5.31 19.19 -37.22
N MET A 574 -5.20 19.98 -36.14
CA MET A 574 -4.03 20.03 -35.27
C MET A 574 -3.87 18.73 -34.51
N VAL A 575 -4.96 18.21 -33.93
CA VAL A 575 -4.96 16.93 -33.20
C VAL A 575 -4.54 15.78 -34.12
N ARG A 576 -5.07 15.75 -35.36
CA ARG A 576 -4.69 14.77 -36.39
C ARG A 576 -3.18 14.80 -36.68
N HIS A 577 -2.61 15.99 -36.86
CA HIS A 577 -1.17 16.13 -37.11
C HIS A 577 -0.31 15.79 -35.89
N ILE A 578 -0.74 16.19 -34.69
CA ILE A 578 -0.08 15.78 -33.43
C ILE A 578 -0.06 14.25 -33.35
N GLY A 579 -1.17 13.58 -33.66
CA GLY A 579 -1.26 12.12 -33.68
C GLY A 579 -0.27 11.44 -34.63
N LEU A 580 0.12 12.08 -35.73
CA LEU A 580 1.11 11.54 -36.69
C LEU A 580 2.56 11.69 -36.22
N CYS A 581 2.85 12.69 -35.39
CA CYS A 581 4.20 13.01 -34.93
C CYS A 581 4.42 12.63 -33.45
N CYS A 582 3.41 12.20 -32.73
CA CYS A 582 3.51 11.88 -31.31
C CYS A 582 4.08 10.48 -31.07
N VAL A 583 5.09 10.38 -30.22
CA VAL A 583 5.66 9.09 -29.81
C VAL A 583 4.82 8.37 -28.75
N ASN A 584 4.06 9.16 -27.97
CA ASN A 584 3.05 8.66 -27.05
C ASN A 584 1.66 8.97 -27.57
N ASP A 585 1.28 8.12 -28.51
CA ASP A 585 0.12 8.27 -29.33
C ASP A 585 -1.18 8.57 -28.53
N PRO A 586 -1.83 9.73 -28.75
CA PRO A 586 -3.08 10.06 -28.07
C PRO A 586 -4.20 9.07 -28.39
N ARG A 587 -4.07 8.26 -29.45
CA ARG A 587 -5.07 7.28 -29.86
C ARG A 587 -5.27 6.15 -28.85
N SER A 588 -4.24 5.81 -28.07
CA SER A 588 -4.36 4.89 -26.93
C SER A 588 -5.31 5.38 -25.84
N VAL A 589 -5.50 6.68 -25.72
CA VAL A 589 -6.46 7.25 -24.77
C VAL A 589 -7.90 6.89 -25.15
N PHE A 590 -8.21 6.65 -26.42
CA PHE A 590 -9.59 6.35 -26.81
C PHE A 590 -10.04 4.92 -26.51
N ILE A 591 -9.15 3.95 -26.76
CA ILE A 591 -9.47 2.53 -26.60
C ILE A 591 -8.99 2.02 -25.25
N ALA A 592 -7.71 2.21 -24.92
CA ALA A 592 -7.14 1.56 -23.75
C ALA A 592 -7.54 2.24 -22.42
N HIS A 593 -7.76 3.55 -22.43
CA HIS A 593 -8.27 4.27 -21.26
C HIS A 593 -9.75 3.97 -20.97
N ASP A 594 -10.49 3.48 -21.97
CA ASP A 594 -11.87 3.06 -21.78
C ASP A 594 -11.89 1.74 -21.02
N LYS A 595 -12.38 1.77 -19.78
CA LYS A 595 -12.32 0.61 -18.87
C LYS A 595 -13.07 -0.62 -19.41
N ARG A 596 -13.99 -0.43 -20.37
CA ARG A 596 -14.69 -1.50 -21.08
C ARG A 596 -13.74 -2.38 -21.91
N ILE A 597 -12.55 -1.88 -22.29
CA ILE A 597 -11.58 -2.67 -23.04
C ILE A 597 -11.17 -3.96 -22.33
N LEU A 598 -11.16 -3.96 -20.99
CA LEU A 598 -10.89 -5.16 -20.19
C LEU A 598 -11.96 -6.23 -20.39
N GLY A 599 -13.24 -5.83 -20.48
CA GLY A 599 -14.35 -6.72 -20.80
C GLY A 599 -14.28 -7.24 -22.24
N ILE A 600 -13.89 -6.39 -23.20
CA ILE A 600 -13.68 -6.80 -24.60
C ILE A 600 -12.58 -7.87 -24.67
N ILE A 601 -11.43 -7.65 -24.04
CA ILE A 601 -10.32 -8.62 -24.02
C ILE A 601 -10.79 -9.97 -23.45
N LEU A 602 -11.54 -9.95 -22.36
CA LEU A 602 -12.04 -11.18 -21.72
C LEU A 602 -13.04 -11.92 -22.62
N GLN A 603 -13.95 -11.20 -23.28
CA GLN A 603 -14.92 -11.79 -24.21
C GLN A 603 -14.26 -12.33 -25.49
N GLU A 604 -13.20 -11.69 -25.98
CA GLU A 604 -12.45 -12.14 -27.17
C GLU A 604 -11.44 -13.23 -26.88
N LEU A 605 -11.21 -13.61 -25.62
CA LEU A 605 -10.08 -14.42 -25.22
C LEU A 605 -10.02 -15.78 -25.95
N ASP A 606 -11.18 -16.43 -26.13
CA ASP A 606 -11.27 -17.70 -26.84
C ASP A 606 -11.04 -17.55 -28.36
N ALA A 607 -11.45 -16.42 -28.95
CA ALA A 607 -11.17 -16.11 -30.35
C ALA A 607 -9.69 -15.81 -30.56
N LEU A 608 -9.06 -15.03 -29.66
CA LEU A 608 -7.64 -14.73 -29.66
C LEU A 608 -6.77 -16.00 -29.57
N LEU A 609 -7.21 -16.99 -28.78
CA LEU A 609 -6.55 -18.29 -28.64
C LEU A 609 -6.80 -19.21 -29.84
N ASN A 610 -8.07 -19.45 -30.21
CA ASN A 610 -8.43 -20.55 -31.12
C ASN A 610 -8.59 -20.10 -32.57
N LYS A 611 -9.22 -18.93 -32.79
CA LYS A 611 -9.55 -18.42 -34.13
C LYS A 611 -8.37 -17.65 -34.73
N HIS A 612 -7.84 -16.67 -34.00
CA HIS A 612 -6.73 -15.83 -34.45
C HIS A 612 -5.36 -16.41 -34.15
N LYS A 613 -5.28 -17.30 -33.14
CA LYS A 613 -4.03 -17.99 -32.75
C LYS A 613 -2.89 -17.04 -32.45
N VAL A 614 -3.21 -15.88 -31.88
CA VAL A 614 -2.23 -14.87 -31.49
C VAL A 614 -1.75 -15.06 -30.05
N LEU A 615 -2.57 -15.69 -29.20
CA LEU A 615 -2.21 -16.03 -27.83
C LEU A 615 -1.94 -17.54 -27.68
N SER A 616 -0.96 -17.88 -26.85
CA SER A 616 -0.79 -19.24 -26.33
C SER A 616 -1.78 -19.55 -25.18
N PRO A 617 -2.02 -20.84 -24.85
CA PRO A 617 -2.88 -21.20 -23.72
C PRO A 617 -2.45 -20.56 -22.38
N ALA A 618 -1.13 -20.46 -22.13
CA ALA A 618 -0.59 -19.83 -20.92
C ALA A 618 -0.85 -18.31 -20.89
N GLN A 619 -0.69 -17.63 -22.04
CA GLN A 619 -1.00 -16.21 -22.17
C GLN A 619 -2.49 -15.92 -22.02
N ALA A 620 -3.36 -16.78 -22.56
CA ALA A 620 -4.80 -16.64 -22.36
C ALA A 620 -5.17 -16.84 -20.88
N GLN A 621 -4.57 -17.83 -20.22
CA GLN A 621 -4.84 -18.10 -18.81
C GLN A 621 -4.40 -16.96 -17.89
N ILE A 622 -3.20 -16.40 -18.09
CA ILE A 622 -2.74 -15.27 -17.26
C ILE A 622 -3.61 -14.02 -17.47
N ILE A 623 -4.10 -13.76 -18.70
CA ILE A 623 -5.05 -12.66 -18.94
C ILE A 623 -6.35 -12.89 -18.16
N ARG A 624 -6.92 -14.11 -18.22
CA ARG A 624 -8.15 -14.48 -17.52
C ARG A 624 -8.03 -14.33 -16.01
N GLU A 625 -6.89 -14.72 -15.43
CA GLU A 625 -6.66 -14.68 -13.99
C GLU A 625 -6.34 -13.28 -13.47
N ARG A 626 -5.65 -12.46 -14.28
CA ARG A 626 -5.12 -11.16 -13.84
C ARG A 626 -6.04 -9.99 -14.17
N ILE A 627 -6.89 -10.04 -15.19
CA ILE A 627 -7.89 -8.98 -15.46
C ILE A 627 -9.10 -9.18 -14.55
N ILE A 628 -9.55 -8.12 -13.87
CA ILE A 628 -10.79 -8.17 -13.09
C ILE A 628 -12.00 -8.39 -14.02
N PRO A 629 -12.92 -9.32 -13.70
CA PRO A 629 -14.15 -9.50 -14.45
C PRO A 629 -14.87 -8.16 -14.66
N THR A 630 -15.07 -7.82 -15.93
CA THR A 630 -15.61 -6.52 -16.35
C THR A 630 -16.85 -6.75 -17.20
N ILE A 631 -18.01 -6.31 -16.70
CA ILE A 631 -19.30 -6.49 -17.38
C ILE A 631 -19.56 -5.28 -18.29
N LEU A 632 -19.90 -5.56 -19.56
CA LEU A 632 -20.20 -4.52 -20.54
C LEU A 632 -21.72 -4.26 -20.62
N PRO A 633 -22.18 -3.01 -20.66
CA PRO A 633 -23.58 -2.70 -20.95
C PRO A 633 -24.06 -3.39 -22.24
N GLY A 634 -25.26 -3.97 -22.22
CA GLY A 634 -25.85 -4.70 -23.35
C GLY A 634 -25.38 -6.15 -23.54
N SER A 635 -24.36 -6.60 -22.80
CA SER A 635 -23.90 -8.00 -22.82
C SER A 635 -24.87 -8.97 -22.14
N SER A 636 -24.70 -10.28 -22.37
CA SER A 636 -25.44 -11.33 -21.66
C SER A 636 -25.27 -11.25 -20.15
N GLU A 637 -24.03 -11.00 -19.70
CA GLU A 637 -23.63 -10.89 -18.30
C GLU A 637 -24.29 -9.68 -17.64
N PHE A 638 -24.48 -8.59 -18.40
CA PHE A 638 -25.22 -7.42 -17.93
C PHE A 638 -26.72 -7.69 -17.78
N LYS A 639 -27.32 -8.46 -18.69
CA LYS A 639 -28.72 -8.90 -18.54
C LYS A 639 -28.90 -9.78 -17.31
N THR A 640 -27.98 -10.71 -17.07
CA THR A 640 -27.97 -11.52 -15.84
C THR A 640 -27.84 -10.64 -14.60
N LEU A 641 -26.95 -9.63 -14.62
CA LEU A 641 -26.81 -8.68 -13.51
C LEU A 641 -28.10 -7.88 -13.24
N LEU A 642 -28.83 -7.47 -14.28
CA LEU A 642 -30.14 -6.81 -14.15
C LEU A 642 -31.16 -7.73 -13.48
N GLU A 643 -31.26 -8.98 -13.94
CA GLU A 643 -32.16 -9.98 -13.37
C GLU A 643 -31.83 -10.30 -11.91
N ASP A 644 -30.55 -10.47 -11.58
CA ASP A 644 -30.09 -10.77 -10.23
C ASP A 644 -30.30 -9.58 -9.30
N SER A 645 -30.08 -8.36 -9.77
CA SER A 645 -30.38 -7.13 -9.01
C SER A 645 -31.86 -6.97 -8.70
N GLN A 646 -32.76 -7.47 -9.56
CA GLN A 646 -34.20 -7.50 -9.30
C GLN A 646 -34.61 -8.59 -8.30
N LYS A 647 -33.88 -9.71 -8.27
CA LYS A 647 -34.16 -10.84 -7.35
C LYS A 647 -33.60 -10.61 -5.95
N ASP A 648 -32.42 -9.99 -5.85
CA ASP A 648 -31.75 -9.71 -4.58
C ASP A 648 -31.16 -8.29 -4.56
N LEU A 649 -31.71 -7.45 -3.67
CA LEU A 649 -31.29 -6.07 -3.46
C LEU A 649 -29.86 -5.94 -2.92
N GLN A 650 -29.29 -7.02 -2.36
CA GLN A 650 -27.91 -7.05 -1.87
C GLN A 650 -26.89 -7.39 -2.95
N THR A 651 -27.32 -7.80 -4.16
CA THR A 651 -26.46 -8.09 -5.31
C THR A 651 -25.45 -6.98 -5.55
N LYS A 652 -25.87 -5.71 -5.44
CA LYS A 652 -25.01 -4.52 -5.61
C LYS A 652 -23.74 -4.55 -4.75
N ASN A 653 -23.77 -5.19 -3.57
CA ASN A 653 -22.65 -5.18 -2.62
C ASN A 653 -21.42 -5.93 -3.16
N GLY A 654 -21.60 -6.83 -4.13
CA GLY A 654 -20.52 -7.56 -4.80
C GLY A 654 -19.85 -6.80 -5.93
N TYR A 655 -20.32 -5.60 -6.30
CA TYR A 655 -19.89 -4.88 -7.49
C TYR A 655 -19.33 -3.49 -7.20
N ILE A 656 -18.50 -3.02 -8.13
CA ILE A 656 -18.05 -1.63 -8.22
C ILE A 656 -18.50 -1.03 -9.55
N LEU A 657 -18.89 0.24 -9.54
CA LEU A 657 -19.16 0.99 -10.76
C LEU A 657 -18.00 1.95 -11.01
N LYS A 658 -17.40 1.83 -12.19
CA LYS A 658 -16.34 2.74 -12.64
C LYS A 658 -16.83 3.57 -13.83
N PRO A 659 -16.59 4.90 -13.84
CA PRO A 659 -16.78 5.70 -15.03
C PRO A 659 -15.91 5.20 -16.18
N VAL A 660 -16.51 4.98 -17.36
CA VAL A 660 -15.85 4.32 -18.50
C VAL A 660 -14.60 5.05 -18.99
N ARG A 661 -14.63 6.40 -19.07
CA ARG A 661 -13.54 7.23 -19.64
C ARG A 661 -13.02 8.34 -18.73
N ASP A 662 -13.61 8.49 -17.55
CA ASP A 662 -13.20 9.58 -16.65
C ASP A 662 -11.83 9.29 -16.05
N ALA A 663 -10.97 10.30 -16.13
CA ALA A 663 -9.58 10.28 -15.70
C ALA A 663 -9.31 11.20 -14.49
N ARG A 664 -10.33 11.92 -13.99
CA ARG A 664 -10.18 12.90 -12.91
C ARG A 664 -10.48 12.34 -11.52
N GLY A 665 -10.62 11.03 -11.38
CA GLY A 665 -10.90 10.42 -10.09
C GLY A 665 -12.28 10.81 -9.54
N ASN A 666 -13.26 11.05 -10.41
CA ASN A 666 -14.65 11.38 -10.06
C ASN A 666 -15.41 10.26 -9.31
N GLY A 667 -14.69 9.28 -8.77
CA GLY A 667 -15.18 8.29 -7.81
C GLY A 667 -15.44 6.92 -8.44
N ILE A 668 -14.79 5.89 -7.89
CA ILE A 668 -15.29 4.51 -7.99
C ILE A 668 -16.45 4.41 -7.02
N LEU A 669 -17.65 4.06 -7.49
CA LEU A 669 -18.77 3.80 -6.59
C LEU A 669 -18.69 2.35 -6.14
N LEU A 670 -18.64 2.15 -4.82
CA LEU A 670 -18.77 0.82 -4.24
C LEU A 670 -20.26 0.52 -4.13
N GLY A 671 -20.74 -0.57 -4.74
CA GLY A 671 -22.16 -0.88 -4.73
C GLY A 671 -22.72 -1.02 -3.31
N LYS A 672 -21.89 -1.46 -2.34
CA LYS A 672 -22.23 -1.47 -0.91
C LYS A 672 -22.51 -0.09 -0.28
N ASN A 673 -21.96 0.99 -0.85
CA ASN A 673 -22.07 2.35 -0.32
C ASN A 673 -23.15 3.19 -1.00
N ILE A 674 -23.75 2.74 -2.09
CA ILE A 674 -24.82 3.45 -2.79
C ILE A 674 -26.18 2.81 -2.50
N SER A 675 -27.23 3.61 -2.62
CA SER A 675 -28.61 3.15 -2.37
C SER A 675 -29.08 2.18 -3.47
N VAL A 676 -30.06 1.34 -3.14
CA VAL A 676 -30.69 0.43 -4.13
C VAL A 676 -31.29 1.23 -5.29
N HIS A 677 -31.99 2.32 -4.99
CA HIS A 677 -32.59 3.18 -6.00
C HIS A 677 -31.54 3.80 -6.95
N GLU A 678 -30.42 4.26 -6.40
CA GLU A 678 -29.31 4.79 -7.19
C GLU A 678 -28.68 3.72 -8.07
N TRP A 679 -28.47 2.51 -7.53
CA TRP A 679 -27.98 1.35 -8.30
C TRP A 679 -28.89 1.02 -9.48
N GLU A 680 -30.20 0.88 -9.25
CA GLU A 680 -31.19 0.59 -10.30
C GLU A 680 -31.24 1.69 -11.36
N THR A 681 -31.20 2.96 -10.94
CA THR A 681 -31.20 4.12 -11.84
C THR A 681 -29.98 4.10 -12.75
N ILE A 682 -28.80 3.80 -12.20
CA ILE A 682 -27.57 3.69 -12.98
C ILE A 682 -27.67 2.52 -13.97
N LEU A 683 -28.08 1.33 -13.54
CA LEU A 683 -28.22 0.17 -14.42
C LEU A 683 -29.21 0.42 -15.57
N ALA A 684 -30.37 1.02 -15.28
CA ALA A 684 -31.35 1.39 -16.30
C ALA A 684 -30.80 2.40 -17.31
N SER A 685 -29.99 3.37 -16.85
CA SER A 685 -29.35 4.34 -17.74
C SER A 685 -28.37 3.66 -18.71
N LEU A 686 -27.60 2.68 -18.23
CA LEU A 686 -26.62 1.93 -19.02
C LEU A 686 -27.31 1.05 -20.08
N ASP A 687 -28.45 0.44 -19.74
CA ASP A 687 -29.26 -0.35 -20.67
C ASP A 687 -29.85 0.53 -21.80
N SER A 688 -30.35 1.72 -21.44
CA SER A 688 -30.89 2.68 -22.40
C SER A 688 -29.84 3.26 -23.36
N GLN A 689 -28.59 3.42 -22.89
CA GLN A 689 -27.47 3.87 -23.73
C GLN A 689 -27.02 2.77 -24.70
N ALA A 690 -27.07 1.50 -24.29
CA ALA A 690 -26.81 0.37 -25.19
C ALA A 690 -27.88 0.25 -26.29
N ALA A 691 -29.16 0.52 -25.96
CA ALA A 691 -30.28 0.43 -26.90
C ALA A 691 -30.34 1.56 -27.96
N LYS A 692 -29.74 2.74 -27.70
CA LYS A 692 -29.72 3.85 -28.67
C LYS A 692 -28.74 3.65 -29.85
N VAL A 693 -27.84 2.67 -29.77
CA VAL A 693 -26.75 2.45 -30.75
C VAL A 693 -27.11 1.38 -31.80
N SER A 694 -28.23 0.67 -31.64
CA SER A 694 -28.66 -0.42 -32.54
C SER A 694 -29.52 0.02 -33.74
N VAL A 695 -29.67 1.33 -34.00
CA VAL A 695 -30.43 1.84 -35.16
C VAL A 695 -29.53 2.72 -36.02
N PRO A 696 -29.21 2.33 -37.28
CA PRO A 696 -28.62 3.25 -38.23
C PRO A 696 -29.69 4.19 -38.81
N GLN A 697 -29.37 5.50 -38.84
CA GLN A 697 -30.12 6.64 -39.42
C GLN A 697 -31.35 7.09 -38.58
N LEU A 698 -31.61 8.38 -38.33
CA LEU A 698 -31.79 9.48 -39.27
C LEU A 698 -31.78 10.84 -38.55
N ASP A 699 -31.25 11.84 -39.25
CA ASP A 699 -31.55 13.27 -39.26
C ASP A 699 -32.18 14.00 -38.05
N SER A 700 -31.50 15.10 -37.73
CA SER A 700 -32.04 16.43 -37.45
C SER A 700 -32.41 16.81 -36.00
N LEU A 701 -31.94 18.04 -35.69
CA LEU A 701 -32.52 19.07 -34.83
C LEU A 701 -31.90 19.31 -33.44
N VAL A 702 -31.07 20.37 -33.48
CA VAL A 702 -30.74 21.43 -32.50
C VAL A 702 -29.60 21.15 -31.51
#